data_AF-A0A6J1UVM8-F1
#
_entry.id   AF-A0A6J1UVM8-F1
#
_cell.length_a   1.000
_cell.length_b   1.000
_cell.length_c   1.000
_cell.angle_alpha   90.00
_cell.angle_beta   90.00
_cell.angle_gamma   90.00
#
_symmetry.space_group_name_H-M   'P 1'
#
loop_
_entity.id
_entity.type
_entity.pdbx_description
1 polymer ?
#
loop_
_entity_poly.entity_id
_entity_poly.type
_entity_poly.pdbx_seq_one_letter_code
_entity_poly.pdbx_strand_id
1 'polypeptide(L)'
;MSEGWGGPTVRGSGGGLNRELCRTFGHYNRHLTRLQHNLRETKKFFRDLKYSQGPTVFPVVANAGPVGEEPPEQHPAPSAVDSAPAGGGASLLTGQLSSIAFPRHEEEYLQLTVSCHPCLLIFGQNCNAKCQLLNMLLGKRLLPTTKISEEHCKRRRIRFTHGRQTRISLALPGQYELVHNLAAHQSSWETIPEEDLEIHDDDEDLAHQIAELEVTLNHSLLQEMDIVIAPCRGFQSAEDTLGEYINSVLPVITFAISEAELSTLDMNELQEIKEKFALPIFFFKVLNLGSELISPQNAETEKSSLFRQLLDLDYLSSSHCSCGAPSTDAKAQSMLVEQSDKIRLLSTFSKQVLQQRLVDAATILNIVHYRCLDIFINQAFDMQRDLQITPKRLEYTRKKENELYESLMNIANRKQEEMKDMIIETLNNMKEELLEDAANMEFKDIIIPENGEPISSKDIKCCMKQIQELIISRLNQAVANKLISSVDYLRESFVGTLERCLKSLEKSQQDISVHITSNYLKQILNAAYHVEVTFHSGSTVSRMLWEQIKQIIQRISWVSPPAITREWKRKIAQDAIESLSASRLAKSICSQFRTRLNSSHEAFAASLRQLEAGHSGRLEKTEDLWLKVRKDHAPRLARLSLESRSLQDVLLYGKPKLGRELGRGQYGVVYLCNAWGGHFPCALKSVVPPDEKHWNDLALEFHYMRSLPKHERLVDLHGSVIDYSYGGGSSIAVLLIMEQLHRDLYTGLKAGLTLETRLQIALDVVEGIRFLHSQGLVHRDIKLKNVLLDKNNRAKITDLGFCKPEAMMSGSIVGTPIHMAPELFTGKYDNSVDVYAFGILFWYICSGHVKLPEAFERCANKDHLWNNVRRGVRPERLPIFDAECWQLMQACWDGDSSQRPLLGIVQPMLQGIMDRLCKLYSEQLNKGLDDST
;
A
#
# COMPACT_ATOMS: atom_id res chain seq x y z
N MET A 1 20.32 83.95 -17.08
CA MET A 1 18.84 83.95 -16.89
C MET A 1 18.36 82.55 -17.23
N SER A 2 17.95 81.67 -16.33
CA SER A 2 17.79 81.69 -14.87
C SER A 2 17.99 80.24 -14.39
N GLU A 3 18.88 80.07 -13.42
CA GLU A 3 19.13 78.81 -12.69
C GLU A 3 17.95 78.47 -11.76
N GLY A 4 17.80 77.17 -11.46
CA GLY A 4 16.74 76.67 -10.59
C GLY A 4 17.02 75.24 -10.06
N TRP A 5 18.04 75.11 -9.22
CA TRP A 5 18.14 74.22 -8.05
C TRP A 5 17.65 72.76 -8.21
N GLY A 6 18.54 71.90 -8.69
CA GLY A 6 18.46 70.45 -8.49
C GLY A 6 19.06 70.06 -7.14
N GLY A 7 18.22 69.73 -6.16
CA GLY A 7 18.64 69.00 -4.96
C GLY A 7 18.93 67.53 -5.27
N PRO A 8 19.86 66.86 -4.57
CA PRO A 8 20.18 65.47 -4.83
C PRO A 8 19.02 64.57 -4.40
N THR A 9 18.26 64.08 -5.38
CA THR A 9 17.35 62.96 -5.16
C THR A 9 18.19 61.72 -4.81
N VAL A 10 17.96 61.16 -3.63
CA VAL A 10 18.49 59.85 -3.21
C VAL A 10 17.90 58.79 -4.15
N ARG A 11 18.54 58.60 -5.31
CA ARG A 11 18.31 57.46 -6.18
C ARG A 11 18.94 56.23 -5.53
N GLY A 12 18.10 55.23 -5.22
CA GLY A 12 18.52 53.83 -5.32
C GLY A 12 18.57 52.99 -4.05
N SER A 13 17.44 52.74 -3.37
CA SER A 13 17.32 51.57 -2.48
C SER A 13 15.93 50.93 -2.49
N GLY A 14 14.85 51.73 -2.48
CA GLY A 14 13.46 51.24 -2.37
C GLY A 14 12.90 50.45 -3.56
N GLY A 15 13.37 50.74 -4.79
CA GLY A 15 12.91 50.00 -5.99
C GLY A 15 13.39 48.55 -6.06
N GLY A 16 14.52 48.23 -5.41
CA GLY A 16 15.06 46.87 -5.34
C GLY A 16 14.26 45.98 -4.39
N LEU A 17 13.99 46.48 -3.17
CA LEU A 17 13.22 45.78 -2.14
C LEU A 17 11.80 45.46 -2.62
N ASN A 18 11.08 46.44 -3.16
CA ASN A 18 9.72 46.23 -3.68
C ASN A 18 9.68 45.11 -4.72
N ARG A 19 10.61 45.14 -5.68
CA ARG A 19 10.68 44.12 -6.73
C ARG A 19 10.96 42.72 -6.18
N GLU A 20 11.80 42.61 -5.14
CA GLU A 20 12.13 41.34 -4.48
C GLU A 20 10.94 40.80 -3.67
N LEU A 21 10.24 41.66 -2.92
CA LEU A 21 9.02 41.29 -2.20
C LEU A 21 7.90 40.87 -3.16
N CYS A 22 7.59 41.66 -4.20
CA CYS A 22 6.59 41.28 -5.20
C CYS A 22 6.89 39.91 -5.83
N ARG A 23 8.17 39.62 -6.12
CA ARG A 23 8.58 38.29 -6.63
C ARG A 23 8.36 37.19 -5.60
N THR A 24 8.66 37.45 -4.34
CA THR A 24 8.54 36.47 -3.24
C THR A 24 7.08 36.11 -2.99
N PHE A 25 6.23 37.12 -2.79
CA PHE A 25 4.80 36.93 -2.55
C PHE A 25 4.08 36.40 -3.79
N GLY A 26 4.38 36.92 -4.98
CA GLY A 26 3.81 36.38 -6.23
C GLY A 26 4.23 34.93 -6.54
N HIS A 27 5.44 34.53 -6.15
CA HIS A 27 5.85 33.13 -6.23
C HIS A 27 5.06 32.25 -5.25
N TYR A 28 4.84 32.72 -4.02
CA TYR A 28 3.98 32.04 -3.05
C TYR A 28 2.55 31.89 -3.58
N ASN A 29 1.92 32.99 -4.02
CA ASN A 29 0.54 33.01 -4.52
C ASN A 29 0.35 32.01 -5.68
N ARG A 30 1.31 31.93 -6.61
CA ARG A 30 1.27 30.98 -7.72
C ARG A 30 1.26 29.52 -7.25
N HIS A 31 2.05 29.17 -6.23
CA HIS A 31 2.07 27.81 -5.68
C HIS A 31 0.89 27.54 -4.76
N LEU A 32 0.38 28.55 -4.05
CA LEU A 32 -0.86 28.46 -3.29
C LEU A 32 -2.04 28.11 -4.21
N THR A 33 -2.15 28.73 -5.38
CA THR A 33 -3.18 28.37 -6.38
C THR A 33 -3.08 26.91 -6.83
N ARG A 34 -1.86 26.37 -6.94
CA ARG A 34 -1.64 24.95 -7.26
C ARG A 34 -2.05 24.05 -6.11
N LEU A 35 -1.70 24.41 -4.87
CA LEU A 35 -2.12 23.67 -3.69
C LEU A 35 -3.65 23.66 -3.55
N GLN A 36 -4.31 24.80 -3.80
CA GLN A 36 -5.78 24.91 -3.88
C GLN A 36 -6.37 23.98 -4.95
N HIS A 37 -5.75 23.91 -6.12
CA HIS A 37 -6.17 22.98 -7.17
C HIS A 37 -6.02 21.52 -6.73
N ASN A 38 -4.84 21.13 -6.23
CA ASN A 38 -4.59 19.77 -5.77
C ASN A 38 -5.56 19.37 -4.65
N LEU A 39 -5.83 20.24 -3.68
CA LEU A 39 -6.79 19.97 -2.60
C LEU A 39 -8.21 19.79 -3.14
N ARG A 40 -8.65 20.61 -4.11
CA ARG A 40 -9.97 20.44 -4.74
C ARG A 40 -10.10 19.11 -5.48
N GLU A 41 -9.10 18.73 -6.28
CA GLU A 41 -9.11 17.45 -6.99
C GLU A 41 -9.04 16.26 -6.02
N THR A 42 -8.33 16.41 -4.91
CA THR A 42 -8.30 15.41 -3.82
C THR A 42 -9.68 15.24 -3.20
N LYS A 43 -10.35 16.33 -2.81
CA LYS A 43 -11.71 16.29 -2.27
C LYS A 43 -12.71 15.69 -3.26
N LYS A 44 -12.55 16.01 -4.55
CA LYS A 44 -13.35 15.42 -5.63
C LYS A 44 -13.11 13.92 -5.75
N PHE A 45 -11.85 13.45 -5.73
CA PHE A 45 -11.52 12.03 -5.75
C PHE A 45 -12.19 11.26 -4.60
N PHE A 46 -12.06 11.73 -3.35
CA PHE A 46 -12.68 11.05 -2.20
C PHE A 46 -14.21 11.10 -2.23
N ARG A 47 -14.80 12.14 -2.83
CA ARG A 47 -16.24 12.22 -3.06
C ARG A 47 -16.70 11.20 -4.10
N ASP A 48 -16.00 11.11 -5.23
CA ASP A 48 -16.28 10.14 -6.30
C ASP A 48 -16.15 8.70 -5.76
N LEU A 49 -15.13 8.44 -4.93
CA LEU A 49 -14.91 7.14 -4.29
C LEU A 49 -16.12 6.74 -3.43
N LYS A 50 -16.66 7.66 -2.62
CA LYS A 50 -17.87 7.39 -1.82
C LYS A 50 -19.11 7.11 -2.69
N TYR A 51 -19.29 7.83 -3.81
CA TYR A 51 -20.42 7.58 -4.72
C TYR A 51 -20.29 6.25 -5.46
N SER A 52 -19.06 5.86 -5.84
CA SER A 52 -18.79 4.58 -6.52
C SER A 52 -19.08 3.35 -5.64
N GLN A 53 -19.12 3.53 -4.32
CA GLN A 53 -19.52 2.50 -3.36
C GLN A 53 -21.05 2.29 -3.27
N GLY A 54 -21.84 3.17 -3.89
CA GLY A 54 -23.31 3.10 -3.99
C GLY A 54 -24.06 3.36 -2.67
N PRO A 55 -25.27 3.95 -2.72
CA PRO A 55 -26.20 3.87 -1.60
C PRO A 55 -26.87 2.49 -1.63
N THR A 56 -26.81 1.72 -0.54
CA THR A 56 -27.86 0.73 -0.27
C THR A 56 -29.15 1.50 -0.04
N VAL A 57 -29.92 1.71 -1.11
CA VAL A 57 -31.29 2.23 -1.05
C VAL A 57 -32.13 1.19 -0.33
N PHE A 58 -32.40 1.40 0.95
CA PHE A 58 -33.71 1.04 1.46
C PHE A 58 -34.63 2.23 1.13
N PRO A 59 -35.70 2.05 0.34
CA PRO A 59 -36.69 3.11 0.22
C PRO A 59 -37.33 3.25 1.60
N VAL A 60 -37.05 4.35 2.28
CA VAL A 60 -37.95 4.84 3.32
C VAL A 60 -39.24 5.16 2.57
N VAL A 61 -40.20 4.25 2.67
CA VAL A 61 -41.58 4.50 2.24
C VAL A 61 -42.06 5.68 3.08
N ALA A 62 -42.08 6.87 2.47
CA ALA A 62 -42.83 7.98 2.98
C ALA A 62 -44.32 7.61 2.86
N ASN A 63 -44.87 7.02 3.93
CA ASN A 63 -46.31 6.86 4.06
C ASN A 63 -46.91 8.25 4.25
N ALA A 64 -47.57 8.74 3.20
CA ALA A 64 -48.59 9.77 3.31
C ALA A 64 -49.68 9.26 4.27
N GLY A 65 -49.94 10.01 5.34
CA GLY A 65 -51.03 9.71 6.26
C GLY A 65 -52.40 9.90 5.60
N PRO A 66 -53.44 9.35 6.24
CA PRO A 66 -54.54 10.21 6.63
C PRO A 66 -54.95 10.05 8.10
N VAL A 67 -55.23 11.21 8.69
CA VAL A 67 -56.18 11.58 9.76
C VAL A 67 -57.05 10.47 10.36
N GLY A 68 -57.08 10.37 11.70
CA GLY A 68 -58.19 9.77 12.46
C GLY A 68 -57.86 9.25 13.88
N GLU A 69 -58.13 10.10 14.88
CA GLU A 69 -58.64 9.84 16.26
C GLU A 69 -57.96 8.87 17.28
N GLU A 70 -58.27 9.16 18.55
CA GLU A 70 -57.56 8.92 19.83
C GLU A 70 -58.00 7.59 20.57
N PRO A 71 -57.65 7.30 21.87
CA PRO A 71 -56.96 6.08 22.39
C PRO A 71 -57.90 5.13 23.23
N PRO A 72 -57.52 4.24 24.21
CA PRO A 72 -56.22 3.92 24.86
C PRO A 72 -55.91 2.41 25.24
N GLU A 73 -54.73 2.24 25.87
CA GLU A 73 -54.38 1.34 27.00
C GLU A 73 -54.06 -0.18 26.81
N GLN A 74 -52.80 -0.56 27.11
CA GLN A 74 -52.36 -1.54 28.16
C GLN A 74 -51.03 -2.27 27.83
N HIS A 75 -50.08 -2.21 28.78
CA HIS A 75 -48.94 -3.13 28.96
C HIS A 75 -49.45 -4.51 29.46
N PRO A 76 -48.76 -5.67 29.26
CA PRO A 76 -47.37 -5.91 29.70
C PRO A 76 -46.48 -6.81 28.80
N ALA A 77 -45.18 -6.84 29.13
CA ALA A 77 -44.14 -7.79 28.65
C ALA A 77 -44.48 -9.27 29.01
N PRO A 78 -43.79 -10.35 28.54
CA PRO A 78 -42.38 -10.42 28.11
C PRO A 78 -42.00 -11.44 26.99
N SER A 79 -40.70 -11.45 26.65
CA SER A 79 -39.90 -12.56 26.09
C SER A 79 -40.34 -13.30 24.81
N ALA A 80 -39.53 -13.19 23.74
CA ALA A 80 -38.99 -14.34 23.00
C ALA A 80 -38.05 -13.88 21.87
N VAL A 81 -36.89 -14.51 21.85
CA VAL A 81 -36.05 -14.92 20.72
C VAL A 81 -36.70 -14.71 19.34
N ASP A 82 -36.03 -13.97 18.46
CA ASP A 82 -36.09 -14.29 17.03
C ASP A 82 -34.78 -14.03 16.31
N SER A 83 -34.27 -15.13 15.76
CA SER A 83 -33.05 -15.26 14.98
C SER A 83 -33.27 -14.77 13.55
N ALA A 84 -32.64 -13.66 13.18
CA ALA A 84 -32.46 -13.27 11.79
C ALA A 84 -31.18 -13.91 11.22
N PRO A 85 -31.19 -14.48 9.99
CA PRO A 85 -29.98 -14.99 9.37
C PRO A 85 -29.09 -13.81 8.99
N ALA A 86 -27.87 -13.79 9.54
CA ALA A 86 -26.88 -12.77 9.27
C ALA A 86 -26.51 -12.74 7.79
N GLY A 87 -26.93 -11.70 7.07
CA GLY A 87 -26.35 -11.27 5.80
C GLY A 87 -24.94 -10.72 6.02
N GLY A 88 -23.98 -11.60 6.32
CA GLY A 88 -22.59 -11.23 6.65
C GLY A 88 -21.72 -10.79 5.47
N GLY A 89 -22.19 -10.91 4.23
CA GLY A 89 -21.37 -10.68 3.03
C GLY A 89 -21.13 -9.21 2.68
N ALA A 90 -22.12 -8.34 2.89
CA ALA A 90 -22.01 -6.92 2.50
C ALA A 90 -21.31 -6.04 3.56
N SER A 91 -21.42 -6.41 4.84
CA SER A 91 -20.89 -5.64 5.98
C SER A 91 -19.35 -5.62 6.06
N LEU A 92 -18.69 -6.68 5.58
CA LEU A 92 -17.23 -6.78 5.60
C LEU A 92 -16.54 -5.95 4.51
N LEU A 93 -17.16 -5.81 3.33
CA LEU A 93 -16.59 -5.08 2.19
C LEU A 93 -16.72 -3.55 2.35
N THR A 94 -17.83 -3.07 2.91
CA THR A 94 -17.96 -1.67 3.35
C THR A 94 -16.94 -1.34 4.45
N GLY A 95 -16.55 -2.31 5.28
CA GLY A 95 -15.48 -2.17 6.28
C GLY A 95 -14.05 -2.05 5.73
N GLN A 96 -13.75 -2.60 4.54
CA GLN A 96 -12.39 -2.60 3.99
C GLN A 96 -12.05 -1.32 3.22
N LEU A 97 -12.97 -0.79 2.42
CA LEU A 97 -12.78 0.48 1.71
C LEU A 97 -13.11 1.72 2.57
N SER A 98 -13.83 1.56 3.70
CA SER A 98 -14.05 2.65 4.67
C SER A 98 -12.75 3.08 5.38
N SER A 99 -11.70 2.25 5.34
CA SER A 99 -10.36 2.60 5.81
C SER A 99 -9.67 3.66 4.94
N ILE A 100 -10.15 3.86 3.70
CA ILE A 100 -9.59 4.84 2.74
C ILE A 100 -10.42 6.12 2.81
N ALA A 101 -9.99 7.03 3.67
CA ALA A 101 -10.64 8.32 3.85
C ALA A 101 -9.61 9.45 3.91
N PHE A 102 -10.08 10.67 3.63
CA PHE A 102 -9.35 11.90 3.96
C PHE A 102 -9.64 12.25 5.42
N PRO A 103 -8.65 12.19 6.34
CA PRO A 103 -8.87 12.54 7.73
C PRO A 103 -9.31 14.00 7.91
N ARG A 104 -10.34 14.21 8.73
CA ARG A 104 -10.96 15.53 8.91
C ARG A 104 -9.98 16.60 9.39
N HIS A 105 -9.12 16.27 10.36
CA HIS A 105 -8.14 17.21 10.91
C HIS A 105 -7.11 17.66 9.87
N GLU A 106 -6.63 16.75 9.01
CA GLU A 106 -5.74 17.07 7.88
C GLU A 106 -6.48 17.93 6.84
N GLU A 107 -7.75 17.59 6.53
CA GLU A 107 -8.58 18.36 5.61
C GLU A 107 -8.84 19.79 6.11
N GLU A 108 -9.18 19.96 7.39
CA GLU A 108 -9.43 21.25 8.05
C GLU A 108 -8.18 22.12 8.06
N TYR A 109 -7.03 21.57 8.45
CA TYR A 109 -5.75 22.28 8.41
C TYR A 109 -5.41 22.76 6.98
N LEU A 110 -5.56 21.88 5.99
CA LEU A 110 -5.29 22.22 4.60
C LEU A 110 -6.28 23.27 4.08
N GLN A 111 -7.56 23.16 4.45
CA GLN A 111 -8.60 24.12 4.08
C GLN A 111 -8.34 25.50 4.67
N LEU A 112 -7.90 25.58 5.93
CA LEU A 112 -7.47 26.83 6.55
C LEU A 112 -6.28 27.41 5.79
N THR A 113 -5.22 26.61 5.60
CA THR A 113 -3.98 27.06 4.93
C THR A 113 -4.23 27.61 3.53
N VAL A 114 -5.09 26.96 2.73
CA VAL A 114 -5.36 27.42 1.36
C VAL A 114 -6.31 28.61 1.27
N SER A 115 -7.04 28.91 2.34
CA SER A 115 -7.96 30.06 2.42
C SER A 115 -7.24 31.34 2.84
N CYS A 116 -6.08 31.22 3.50
CA CYS A 116 -5.30 32.34 3.97
C CYS A 116 -4.58 33.08 2.83
N HIS A 117 -4.65 34.40 2.84
CA HIS A 117 -3.88 35.28 1.97
C HIS A 117 -2.63 35.80 2.71
N PRO A 118 -1.49 36.01 2.03
CA PRO A 118 -0.31 36.57 2.67
C PRO A 118 -0.58 37.98 3.20
N CYS A 119 -0.16 38.24 4.44
CA CYS A 119 -0.26 39.55 5.06
C CYS A 119 1.04 39.88 5.79
N LEU A 120 1.59 41.06 5.54
CA LEU A 120 2.72 41.59 6.31
C LEU A 120 2.18 42.35 7.52
N LEU A 121 2.41 41.80 8.71
CA LEU A 121 2.01 42.43 9.97
C LEU A 121 3.17 43.26 10.52
N ILE A 122 2.92 44.55 10.75
CA ILE A 122 3.91 45.49 11.27
C ILE A 122 3.57 45.85 12.72
N PHE A 123 4.37 45.28 13.63
CA PHE A 123 4.45 45.64 15.04
C PHE A 123 5.68 46.52 15.27
N GLY A 124 5.85 47.04 16.48
CA GLY A 124 7.07 47.77 16.83
C GLY A 124 6.95 48.56 18.13
N GLN A 125 8.08 49.11 18.55
CA GLN A 125 8.23 49.85 19.81
C GLN A 125 7.42 51.14 19.90
N ASN A 126 6.99 51.72 18.77
CA ASN A 126 6.13 52.91 18.76
C ASN A 126 5.53 53.16 17.38
N CYS A 127 4.54 54.06 17.35
CA CYS A 127 3.84 54.52 16.15
C CYS A 127 4.80 55.00 15.05
N ASN A 128 5.82 55.77 15.43
CA ASN A 128 6.77 56.35 14.49
C ASN A 128 7.63 55.26 13.83
N ALA A 129 8.12 54.27 14.58
CA ALA A 129 8.89 53.16 14.04
C ALA A 129 8.09 52.34 13.03
N LYS A 130 6.83 52.03 13.36
CA LYS A 130 5.89 51.33 12.47
C LYS A 130 5.64 52.12 11.17
N CYS A 131 5.39 53.43 11.28
CA CYS A 131 5.16 54.31 10.13
C CYS A 131 6.40 54.45 9.23
N GLN A 132 7.58 54.59 9.82
CA GLN A 132 8.84 54.65 9.07
C GLN A 132 9.07 53.37 8.27
N LEU A 133 8.87 52.19 8.88
CA LEU A 133 9.01 50.92 8.19
C LEU A 133 8.02 50.82 7.01
N LEU A 134 6.73 51.15 7.20
CA LEU A 134 5.77 51.17 6.09
C LEU A 134 6.21 52.11 4.96
N ASN A 135 6.58 53.35 5.30
CA ASN A 135 6.97 54.34 4.31
C ASN A 135 8.20 53.87 3.51
N MET A 136 9.15 53.19 4.16
CA MET A 136 10.29 52.54 3.50
C MET A 136 9.86 51.41 2.57
N LEU A 137 8.93 50.55 3.00
CA LEU A 137 8.43 49.41 2.21
C LEU A 137 7.70 49.89 0.95
N LEU A 138 6.79 50.85 1.08
CA LEU A 138 6.01 51.39 -0.04
C LEU A 138 6.78 52.42 -0.88
N GLY A 139 7.96 52.84 -0.43
CA GLY A 139 8.78 53.85 -1.11
C GLY A 139 8.09 55.22 -1.25
N LYS A 140 7.10 55.48 -0.40
CA LYS A 140 6.28 56.71 -0.37
C LYS A 140 6.05 57.10 1.09
N ARG A 141 6.06 58.40 1.36
CA ARG A 141 5.72 58.94 2.68
C ARG A 141 4.21 59.03 2.82
N LEU A 142 3.55 57.90 3.11
CA LEU A 142 2.09 57.83 3.22
C LEU A 142 1.62 58.10 4.65
N LEU A 143 2.41 57.71 5.65
CA LEU A 143 2.09 57.96 7.07
C LEU A 143 2.96 59.07 7.66
N PRO A 144 2.39 59.92 8.53
CA PRO A 144 3.12 60.96 9.23
C PRO A 144 4.12 60.36 10.24
N THR A 145 5.30 60.97 10.32
CA THR A 145 6.46 60.56 11.14
C THR A 145 6.80 61.69 12.11
N THR A 146 5.98 61.84 13.14
CA THR A 146 6.05 62.88 14.17
C THR A 146 6.58 62.31 15.49
N LYS A 147 7.29 63.12 16.29
CA LYS A 147 7.76 62.73 17.64
C LYS A 147 6.59 62.84 18.63
N ILE A 148 5.70 61.85 18.64
CA ILE A 148 4.64 61.73 19.63
C ILE A 148 5.07 60.68 20.66
N SER A 149 4.89 60.96 21.96
CA SER A 149 5.12 59.98 23.04
C SER A 149 4.16 58.80 22.88
N GLU A 150 4.68 57.57 22.92
CA GLU A 150 3.87 56.37 22.70
C GLU A 150 2.78 56.18 23.76
N GLU A 151 3.02 56.62 25.01
CA GLU A 151 2.07 56.52 26.13
C GLU A 151 0.75 57.26 25.88
N HIS A 152 0.69 58.17 24.90
CA HIS A 152 -0.52 58.93 24.54
C HIS A 152 -0.95 58.71 23.08
N CYS A 153 -0.25 57.84 22.33
CA CYS A 153 -0.60 57.56 20.93
C CYS A 153 -1.83 56.63 20.88
N LYS A 154 -2.96 57.10 20.35
CA LYS A 154 -4.22 56.34 20.21
C LYS A 154 -4.54 55.95 18.77
N ARG A 155 -3.50 55.62 17.99
CA ARG A 155 -3.69 55.25 16.59
C ARG A 155 -4.37 53.89 16.46
N ARG A 156 -5.42 53.87 15.65
CA ARG A 156 -6.18 52.67 15.28
C ARG A 156 -5.35 51.76 14.38
N ARG A 157 -5.83 50.54 14.18
CA ARG A 157 -5.26 49.61 13.20
C ARG A 157 -5.43 50.15 11.80
N ILE A 158 -4.41 49.98 10.96
CA ILE A 158 -4.43 50.43 9.55
C ILE A 158 -4.16 49.24 8.64
N ARG A 159 -5.01 49.05 7.64
CA ARG A 159 -4.88 47.99 6.64
C ARG A 159 -4.70 48.59 5.26
N PHE A 160 -3.60 48.24 4.60
CA PHE A 160 -3.33 48.62 3.22
C PHE A 160 -3.67 47.48 2.27
N THR A 161 -4.52 47.77 1.28
CA THR A 161 -4.98 46.82 0.27
C THR A 161 -4.80 47.39 -1.14
N HIS A 162 -4.87 46.53 -2.17
CA HIS A 162 -4.78 46.99 -3.55
C HIS A 162 -6.12 47.43 -4.13
N GLY A 163 -6.10 48.54 -4.86
CA GLY A 163 -7.19 48.93 -5.76
C GLY A 163 -6.73 49.88 -6.85
N ARG A 164 -7.59 50.07 -7.85
CA ARG A 164 -7.27 50.90 -9.03
C ARG A 164 -7.20 52.39 -8.72
N GLN A 165 -7.92 52.81 -7.70
CA GLN A 165 -8.00 54.19 -7.22
C GLN A 165 -7.58 54.22 -5.75
N THR A 166 -6.94 55.32 -5.34
CA THR A 166 -6.67 55.57 -3.94
C THR A 166 -7.98 55.85 -3.22
N ARG A 167 -8.27 55.09 -2.16
CA ARG A 167 -9.45 55.26 -1.32
C ARG A 167 -9.04 55.07 0.14
N ILE A 168 -9.63 55.87 1.01
CA ILE A 168 -9.52 55.69 2.46
C ILE A 168 -10.94 55.51 2.99
N SER A 169 -11.13 54.52 3.84
CA SER A 169 -12.43 54.24 4.45
C SER A 169 -12.23 53.72 5.86
N LEU A 170 -13.21 53.96 6.71
CA LEU A 170 -13.26 53.38 8.03
C LEU A 170 -14.17 52.15 7.98
N ALA A 171 -13.66 50.98 8.34
CA ALA A 171 -14.39 49.72 8.20
C ALA A 171 -14.36 48.92 9.49
N LEU A 172 -15.48 48.29 9.82
CA LEU A 172 -15.49 47.22 10.82
C LEU A 172 -14.82 45.98 10.23
N PRO A 173 -14.03 45.23 11.00
CA PRO A 173 -13.23 44.10 10.50
C PRO A 173 -14.05 43.12 9.66
N GLY A 174 -13.94 43.20 8.33
CA GLY A 174 -14.60 42.29 7.38
C GLY A 174 -16.13 42.40 7.26
N GLN A 175 -16.76 43.50 7.70
CA GLN A 175 -18.24 43.58 7.77
C GLN A 175 -18.85 44.75 7.00
N TYR A 176 -18.59 46.00 7.42
CA TYR A 176 -19.29 47.18 6.89
C TYR A 176 -18.38 48.39 6.88
N GLU A 177 -18.44 49.16 5.80
CA GLU A 177 -17.87 50.50 5.74
C GLU A 177 -18.75 51.45 6.54
N LEU A 178 -18.13 52.17 7.48
CA LEU A 178 -18.80 53.19 8.27
C LEU A 178 -18.95 54.45 7.42
N VAL A 179 -20.15 55.03 7.42
CA VAL A 179 -20.40 56.32 6.78
C VAL A 179 -19.76 57.40 7.66
N HIS A 180 -18.52 57.75 7.36
CA HIS A 180 -17.75 58.73 8.13
C HIS A 180 -17.08 59.76 7.19
N ASN A 181 -17.06 61.03 7.62
CA ASN A 181 -16.54 62.13 6.81
C ASN A 181 -15.05 62.37 7.11
N LEU A 182 -14.20 61.43 6.67
CA LEU A 182 -12.74 61.49 6.88
C LEU A 182 -12.12 62.78 6.33
N ALA A 183 -11.11 63.31 7.03
CA ALA A 183 -10.36 64.50 6.61
C ALA A 183 -9.70 64.28 5.25
N ALA A 184 -9.29 63.04 4.96
CA ALA A 184 -8.76 62.61 3.68
C ALA A 184 -9.71 62.81 2.48
N HIS A 185 -11.02 62.93 2.70
CA HIS A 185 -12.00 63.20 1.64
C HIS A 185 -12.19 64.71 1.38
N GLN A 186 -11.76 65.56 2.30
CA GLN A 186 -12.02 67.00 2.26
C GLN A 186 -10.94 67.76 1.50
N SER A 187 -9.70 67.25 1.47
CA SER A 187 -8.56 67.90 0.81
C SER A 187 -7.54 66.90 0.29
N SER A 188 -6.69 67.33 -0.66
CA SER A 188 -5.56 66.52 -1.11
C SER A 188 -4.50 66.44 -0.02
N TRP A 189 -4.00 65.23 0.24
CA TRP A 189 -3.03 64.98 1.29
C TRP A 189 -1.74 64.36 0.71
N GLU A 190 -0.59 64.73 1.30
CA GLU A 190 0.70 64.09 0.99
C GLU A 190 0.91 62.85 1.89
N THR A 191 0.57 62.99 3.17
CA THR A 191 0.45 61.90 4.16
C THR A 191 -0.99 61.84 4.65
N ILE A 192 -1.47 60.64 5.01
CA ILE A 192 -2.79 60.46 5.64
C ILE A 192 -2.92 61.41 6.84
N PRO A 193 -4.03 62.19 6.93
CA PRO A 193 -4.25 63.12 8.05
C PRO A 193 -4.17 62.41 9.40
N GLU A 194 -3.53 63.03 10.39
CA GLU A 194 -3.38 62.43 11.73
C GLU A 194 -4.73 62.17 12.41
N GLU A 195 -5.73 63.04 12.18
CA GLU A 195 -7.10 62.92 12.66
C GLU A 195 -7.78 61.61 12.21
N ASP A 196 -7.51 61.15 10.98
CA ASP A 196 -8.08 59.90 10.46
C ASP A 196 -7.37 58.65 11.05
N LEU A 197 -6.17 58.82 11.64
CA LEU A 197 -5.36 57.74 12.21
C LEU A 197 -5.66 57.50 13.69
N GLU A 198 -6.14 58.50 14.42
CA GLU A 198 -6.33 58.46 15.87
C GLU A 198 -7.78 58.17 16.25
N ILE A 199 -7.98 57.63 17.45
CA ILE A 199 -9.29 57.45 18.07
C ILE A 199 -9.46 58.58 19.08
N HIS A 200 -10.56 59.34 18.96
CA HIS A 200 -10.86 60.47 19.85
C HIS A 200 -11.59 59.98 21.11
N ASP A 201 -11.24 60.55 22.26
CA ASP A 201 -11.81 60.16 23.58
C ASP A 201 -13.29 60.50 23.73
N ASP A 202 -13.80 61.42 22.91
CA ASP A 202 -15.19 61.87 22.91
C ASP A 202 -16.11 60.99 22.03
N ASP A 203 -15.58 59.98 21.34
CA ASP A 203 -16.37 59.04 20.52
C ASP A 203 -17.06 57.99 21.42
N GLU A 204 -18.33 58.21 21.76
CA GLU A 204 -19.17 57.24 22.49
C GLU A 204 -19.54 56.00 21.67
N ASP A 205 -19.37 56.03 20.34
CA ASP A 205 -19.72 54.93 19.46
C ASP A 205 -18.63 53.85 19.42
N LEU A 206 -18.91 52.71 20.04
CA LEU A 206 -18.04 51.53 20.07
C LEU A 206 -17.66 51.07 18.64
N ALA A 207 -18.53 51.25 17.64
CA ALA A 207 -18.22 50.89 16.26
C ALA A 207 -17.07 51.74 15.70
N HIS A 208 -16.97 53.01 16.06
CA HIS A 208 -15.88 53.90 15.64
C HIS A 208 -14.56 53.59 16.34
N GLN A 209 -14.63 53.11 17.59
CA GLN A 209 -13.45 52.72 18.36
C GLN A 209 -12.82 51.44 17.80
N ILE A 210 -13.61 50.42 17.44
CA ILE A 210 -13.10 49.13 16.93
C ILE A 210 -12.81 49.13 15.42
N ALA A 211 -13.20 50.17 14.69
CA ALA A 211 -13.03 50.21 13.25
C ALA A 211 -11.57 50.42 12.83
N GLU A 212 -11.17 49.68 11.79
CA GLU A 212 -9.86 49.81 11.16
C GLU A 212 -9.90 50.80 10.00
N LEU A 213 -8.79 51.51 9.82
CA LEU A 213 -8.62 52.37 8.66
C LEU A 213 -8.15 51.53 7.48
N GLU A 214 -9.01 51.37 6.47
CA GLU A 214 -8.68 50.69 5.23
C GLU A 214 -8.17 51.71 4.20
N VAL A 215 -6.94 51.48 3.73
CA VAL A 215 -6.26 52.32 2.75
C VAL A 215 -6.02 51.51 1.49
N THR A 216 -6.84 51.77 0.47
CA THR A 216 -6.71 51.14 -0.84
C THR A 216 -5.75 51.95 -1.71
N LEU A 217 -4.72 51.33 -2.29
CA LEU A 217 -3.75 51.99 -3.17
C LEU A 217 -3.47 51.20 -4.44
N ASN A 218 -3.19 51.93 -5.54
CA ASN A 218 -2.63 51.33 -6.75
C ASN A 218 -1.11 51.15 -6.59
N HIS A 219 -0.72 50.07 -5.92
CA HIS A 219 0.67 49.74 -5.66
C HIS A 219 0.98 48.27 -5.97
N SER A 220 2.08 48.01 -6.66
CA SER A 220 2.44 46.66 -7.13
C SER A 220 2.62 45.64 -6.00
N LEU A 221 3.16 46.03 -4.85
CA LEU A 221 3.32 45.14 -3.69
C LEU A 221 1.97 44.71 -3.11
N LEU A 222 0.99 45.62 -3.11
CA LEU A 222 -0.33 45.35 -2.54
C LEU A 222 -1.17 44.43 -3.45
N GLN A 223 -0.77 44.23 -4.71
CA GLN A 223 -1.39 43.22 -5.59
C GLN A 223 -1.10 41.80 -5.12
N GLU A 224 -0.02 41.60 -4.36
CA GLU A 224 0.47 40.29 -3.96
C GLU A 224 0.24 39.99 -2.46
N MET A 225 0.06 41.02 -1.63
CA MET A 225 -0.16 40.87 -0.19
C MET A 225 -0.90 42.08 0.40
N ASP A 226 -1.54 41.87 1.55
CA ASP A 226 -1.97 42.98 2.40
C ASP A 226 -0.84 43.41 3.35
N ILE A 227 -0.88 44.67 3.80
CA ILE A 227 -0.02 45.15 4.88
C ILE A 227 -0.90 45.69 5.99
N VAL A 228 -0.72 45.19 7.21
CA VAL A 228 -1.46 45.65 8.38
C VAL A 228 -0.46 46.22 9.38
N ILE A 229 -0.77 47.42 9.87
CA ILE A 229 -0.04 48.05 10.97
C ILE A 229 -0.84 47.85 12.23
N ALA A 230 -0.22 47.22 13.23
CA ALA A 230 -0.82 47.00 14.53
C ALA A 230 -1.17 48.34 15.19
N PRO A 231 -2.28 48.41 15.94
CA PRO A 231 -2.65 49.60 16.70
C PRO A 231 -1.60 49.91 17.77
N CYS A 232 -1.77 51.03 18.47
CA CYS A 232 -0.94 51.36 19.62
C CYS A 232 -1.22 50.42 20.79
N ARG A 233 -0.19 50.20 21.62
CA ARG A 233 -0.32 49.41 22.86
C ARG A 233 -1.41 49.90 23.80
N GLY A 234 -1.64 51.22 23.84
CA GLY A 234 -2.71 51.82 24.63
C GLY A 234 -4.13 51.47 24.18
N PHE A 235 -4.29 50.86 23.00
CA PHE A 235 -5.57 50.46 22.44
C PHE A 235 -5.76 48.94 22.45
N GLN A 236 -4.82 48.19 21.87
CA GLN A 236 -4.87 46.72 21.83
C GLN A 236 -3.45 46.16 21.89
N SER A 237 -3.27 45.08 22.65
CA SER A 237 -1.98 44.40 22.74
C SER A 237 -1.57 43.81 21.38
N ALA A 238 -0.26 43.66 21.14
CA ALA A 238 0.19 42.96 19.94
C ALA A 238 -0.27 41.50 19.91
N GLU A 239 -0.42 40.87 21.08
CA GLU A 239 -0.89 39.50 21.23
C GLU A 239 -2.34 39.32 20.76
N ASP A 240 -3.26 40.16 21.25
CA ASP A 240 -4.66 40.15 20.84
C ASP A 240 -4.78 40.45 19.34
N THR A 241 -4.04 41.46 18.87
CA THR A 241 -3.99 41.83 17.45
C THR A 241 -3.55 40.63 16.60
N LEU A 242 -2.50 39.92 17.01
CA LEU A 242 -2.01 38.75 16.27
C LEU A 242 -2.99 37.58 16.33
N GLY A 243 -3.66 37.37 17.47
CA GLY A 243 -4.70 36.36 17.66
C GLY A 243 -5.87 36.49 16.68
N GLU A 244 -6.28 37.71 16.36
CA GLU A 244 -7.32 37.98 15.35
C GLU A 244 -6.92 37.58 13.92
N TYR A 245 -5.62 37.65 13.61
CA TYR A 245 -5.11 37.44 12.25
C TYR A 245 -4.61 36.01 11.99
N ILE A 246 -4.15 35.28 13.01
CA ILE A 246 -3.40 34.03 12.81
C ILE A 246 -4.16 32.92 12.07
N ASN A 247 -5.51 32.95 12.11
CA ASN A 247 -6.38 31.99 11.42
C ASN A 247 -7.00 32.53 10.12
N SER A 248 -6.88 33.83 9.84
CA SER A 248 -7.52 34.50 8.69
C SER A 248 -6.54 34.85 7.59
N VAL A 249 -5.27 35.08 7.93
CA VAL A 249 -4.19 35.40 7.00
C VAL A 249 -2.99 34.49 7.21
N LEU A 250 -2.05 34.53 6.26
CA LEU A 250 -0.72 33.96 6.46
C LEU A 250 0.24 35.08 6.89
N PRO A 251 0.54 35.21 8.19
CA PRO A 251 1.28 36.37 8.69
C PRO A 251 2.78 36.24 8.42
N VAL A 252 3.36 37.29 7.84
CA VAL A 252 4.79 37.60 7.93
C VAL A 252 4.95 38.70 8.96
N ILE A 253 5.54 38.39 10.10
CA ILE A 253 5.59 39.31 11.25
C ILE A 253 6.89 40.12 11.21
N THR A 254 6.74 41.44 11.30
CA THR A 254 7.84 42.39 11.43
C THR A 254 7.69 43.19 12.72
N PHE A 255 8.80 43.46 13.39
CA PHE A 255 8.84 44.28 14.60
C PHE A 255 9.83 45.43 14.40
N ALA A 256 9.32 46.65 14.28
CA ALA A 256 10.10 47.86 14.08
C ALA A 256 10.65 48.41 15.41
N ILE A 257 11.96 48.67 15.45
CA ILE A 257 12.69 49.12 16.63
C ILE A 257 13.31 50.49 16.31
N SER A 258 13.04 51.51 17.11
CA SER A 258 13.66 52.84 16.95
C SER A 258 14.77 53.09 17.98
N GLU A 259 14.70 52.43 19.13
CA GLU A 259 15.63 52.64 20.23
C GLU A 259 16.86 51.72 20.15
N ALA A 260 17.87 52.05 20.96
CA ALA A 260 19.10 51.24 21.05
C ALA A 260 18.90 49.94 21.83
N GLU A 261 17.83 49.84 22.62
CA GLU A 261 17.49 48.71 23.49
C GLU A 261 15.97 48.52 23.51
N LEU A 262 15.53 47.31 23.85
CA LEU A 262 14.13 46.98 24.10
C LEU A 262 13.79 47.32 25.56
N SER A 263 12.66 47.99 25.76
CA SER A 263 12.11 48.29 27.08
C SER A 263 11.56 47.04 27.77
N THR A 264 11.26 47.12 29.06
CA THR A 264 10.60 46.04 29.80
C THR A 264 9.23 45.69 29.22
N LEU A 265 8.49 46.68 28.71
CA LEU A 265 7.21 46.47 28.03
C LEU A 265 7.40 45.72 26.71
N ASP A 266 8.42 46.09 25.92
CA ASP A 266 8.75 45.37 24.68
C ASP A 266 9.11 43.91 24.95
N MET A 267 9.91 43.66 25.99
CA MET A 267 10.31 42.32 26.41
C MET A 267 9.10 41.45 26.78
N ASN A 268 8.18 41.99 27.59
CA ASN A 268 6.98 41.27 28.03
C ASN A 268 6.07 40.93 26.85
N GLU A 269 5.79 41.91 25.97
CA GLU A 269 4.93 41.69 24.80
C GLU A 269 5.52 40.64 23.83
N LEU A 270 6.84 40.70 23.59
CA LEU A 270 7.53 39.72 22.76
C LEU A 270 7.55 38.32 23.40
N GLN A 271 7.63 38.22 24.73
CA GLN A 271 7.55 36.96 25.45
C GLN A 271 6.15 36.34 25.33
N GLU A 272 5.08 37.13 25.50
CA GLU A 272 3.70 36.68 25.35
C GLU A 272 3.41 36.14 23.93
N ILE A 273 3.83 36.88 22.89
CA ILE A 273 3.71 36.42 21.50
C ILE A 273 4.42 35.08 21.28
N LYS A 274 5.60 34.92 21.89
CA LYS A 274 6.40 33.71 21.74
C LYS A 274 5.72 32.50 22.37
N GLU A 275 5.23 32.65 23.60
CA GLU A 275 4.61 31.57 24.37
C GLU A 275 3.31 31.09 23.70
N LYS A 276 2.50 32.01 23.14
CA LYS A 276 1.22 31.67 22.53
C LYS A 276 1.32 31.18 21.08
N PHE A 277 2.20 31.75 20.26
CA PHE A 277 2.18 31.51 18.81
C PHE A 277 3.44 30.83 18.26
N ALA A 278 4.59 30.95 18.92
CA ALA A 278 5.87 30.38 18.48
C ALA A 278 6.22 30.69 17.00
N LEU A 279 5.91 31.91 16.54
CA LEU A 279 6.14 32.36 15.17
C LEU A 279 7.49 33.09 15.01
N PRO A 280 8.16 32.96 13.85
CA PRO A 280 9.35 33.74 13.56
C PRO A 280 8.99 35.22 13.31
N ILE A 281 9.88 36.12 13.75
CA ILE A 281 9.72 37.58 13.67
C ILE A 281 10.94 38.21 12.99
N PHE A 282 10.70 39.14 12.08
CA PHE A 282 11.74 39.99 11.49
C PHE A 282 11.86 41.30 12.26
N PHE A 283 12.89 41.40 13.10
CA PHE A 283 13.21 42.60 13.87
C PHE A 283 14.03 43.56 13.00
N PHE A 284 13.56 44.79 12.84
CA PHE A 284 14.21 45.79 12.01
C PHE A 284 14.41 47.10 12.75
N LYS A 285 15.67 47.56 12.82
CA LYS A 285 16.00 48.86 13.41
C LYS A 285 15.81 49.98 12.39
N VAL A 286 14.88 50.88 12.64
CA VAL A 286 14.63 52.07 11.82
C VAL A 286 15.55 53.22 12.23
N LEU A 287 15.81 54.18 11.33
CA LEU A 287 16.70 55.31 11.59
C LEU A 287 16.01 56.40 12.42
N ASN A 288 16.66 56.85 13.50
CA ASN A 288 16.19 58.01 14.26
C ASN A 288 16.39 59.31 13.45
N LEU A 289 15.29 60.04 13.22
CA LEU A 289 15.33 61.38 12.61
C LEU A 289 16.18 62.32 13.49
N GLY A 290 17.35 62.71 12.97
CA GLY A 290 18.28 63.66 13.62
C GLY A 290 19.66 63.11 13.96
N SER A 291 19.97 61.84 13.63
CA SER A 291 21.34 61.33 13.74
C SER A 291 22.13 61.63 12.45
N GLU A 292 23.13 62.53 12.55
CA GLU A 292 24.10 62.73 11.47
C GLU A 292 24.85 61.42 11.17
N LEU A 293 25.17 61.22 9.89
CA LEU A 293 25.98 60.12 9.38
C LEU A 293 27.41 60.20 9.97
N ILE A 294 27.59 59.70 11.19
CA ILE A 294 28.92 59.28 11.65
C ILE A 294 29.12 57.88 11.09
N SER A 295 29.99 57.78 10.07
CA SER A 295 30.50 56.51 9.56
C SER A 295 31.07 55.68 10.71
N PRO A 296 30.60 54.44 10.96
CA PRO A 296 31.27 53.55 11.89
C PRO A 296 32.51 52.99 11.20
N GLN A 297 33.68 53.48 11.59
CA GLN A 297 34.92 52.71 11.47
C GLN A 297 34.84 51.54 12.47
N ASN A 298 35.07 50.33 11.97
CA ASN A 298 35.55 49.16 12.71
C ASN A 298 34.84 48.79 14.02
N ALA A 299 33.77 48.00 13.94
CA ALA A 299 33.28 47.19 15.07
C ALA A 299 32.56 45.93 14.56
N GLU A 300 33.27 44.99 13.94
CA GLU A 300 32.70 43.70 13.50
C GLU A 300 32.71 42.60 14.58
N THR A 301 32.97 42.93 15.86
CA THR A 301 33.20 41.90 16.89
C THR A 301 32.34 41.95 18.15
N GLU A 302 31.57 43.02 18.43
CA GLU A 302 30.68 43.06 19.60
C GLU A 302 29.20 42.98 19.20
N LYS A 303 28.51 41.96 19.72
CA LYS A 303 27.04 41.80 19.60
C LYS A 303 26.34 42.98 20.30
N SER A 304 25.38 43.61 19.63
CA SER A 304 24.61 44.75 20.17
C SER A 304 23.77 44.37 21.39
N SER A 305 23.34 45.37 22.17
CA SER A 305 22.43 45.17 23.31
C SER A 305 21.12 44.51 22.86
N LEU A 306 20.52 44.99 21.76
CA LEU A 306 19.36 44.37 21.11
C LEU A 306 19.56 42.90 20.77
N PHE A 307 20.73 42.55 20.20
CA PHE A 307 21.04 41.16 19.87
C PHE A 307 21.06 40.28 21.12
N ARG A 308 21.64 40.76 22.24
CA ARG A 308 21.67 40.01 23.51
C ARG A 308 20.28 39.84 24.09
N GLN A 309 19.47 40.91 24.14
CA GLN A 309 18.09 40.85 24.64
C GLN A 309 17.22 39.87 23.83
N LEU A 310 17.33 39.87 22.50
CA LEU A 310 16.59 38.92 21.64
C LEU A 310 17.15 37.49 21.70
N LEU A 311 18.43 37.32 22.06
CA LEU A 311 19.01 36.02 22.36
C LEU A 311 18.47 35.47 23.69
N ASP A 312 18.34 36.32 24.71
CA ASP A 312 17.81 35.94 26.03
C ASP A 312 16.31 35.61 25.96
N LEU A 313 15.55 36.27 25.07
CA LEU A 313 14.19 35.89 24.72
C LEU A 313 14.11 34.66 23.79
N ASP A 314 15.23 33.98 23.51
CA ASP A 314 15.34 32.80 22.64
C ASP A 314 14.88 33.03 21.18
N TYR A 315 14.73 34.28 20.73
CA TYR A 315 14.34 34.57 19.33
C TYR A 315 15.51 34.38 18.37
N LEU A 316 16.72 34.66 18.83
CA LEU A 316 17.96 34.48 18.07
C LEU A 316 18.77 33.30 18.62
N SER A 317 19.76 32.83 17.86
CA SER A 317 20.63 31.71 18.23
C SER A 317 22.11 32.07 18.11
N SER A 318 22.95 31.52 18.99
CA SER A 318 24.35 31.92 19.14
C SER A 318 25.28 31.51 17.99
N SER A 319 24.88 30.51 17.20
CA SER A 319 25.65 29.84 16.14
C SER A 319 25.43 30.39 14.72
N HIS A 320 24.53 31.35 14.53
CA HIS A 320 24.10 31.75 13.19
C HIS A 320 24.72 33.08 12.72
N CYS A 321 25.39 33.01 11.57
CA CYS A 321 25.83 34.18 10.81
C CYS A 321 24.61 34.91 10.23
N SER A 322 24.59 36.25 10.31
CA SER A 322 23.57 37.14 9.74
C SER A 322 23.46 37.08 8.19
N CYS A 323 24.12 36.11 7.56
CA CYS A 323 24.31 35.99 6.13
C CYS A 323 23.23 35.18 5.39
N GLY A 324 22.14 34.76 6.05
CA GLY A 324 20.92 34.29 5.38
C GLY A 324 21.08 33.04 4.49
N ALA A 325 22.14 32.25 4.67
CA ALA A 325 22.34 31.01 3.93
C ALA A 325 21.32 29.95 4.42
N PRO A 326 20.53 29.34 3.52
CA PRO A 326 19.57 28.32 3.91
C PRO A 326 20.29 27.05 4.39
N SER A 327 19.97 26.58 5.60
CA SER A 327 20.25 25.21 6.02
C SER A 327 19.24 24.25 5.37
N THR A 328 19.62 22.99 5.19
CA THR A 328 18.83 21.97 4.48
C THR A 328 17.55 21.51 5.19
N ASP A 329 17.36 21.88 6.47
CA ASP A 329 16.20 21.55 7.31
C ASP A 329 15.42 22.81 7.75
N ALA A 330 15.24 23.75 6.83
CA ALA A 330 14.90 25.16 7.05
C ALA A 330 13.53 25.46 7.70
N LYS A 331 13.38 25.23 9.01
CA LYS A 331 12.37 25.95 9.79
C LYS A 331 12.71 27.45 9.76
N ALA A 332 11.76 28.29 9.36
CA ALA A 332 11.96 29.75 9.36
C ALA A 332 12.30 30.24 10.78
N GLN A 333 13.36 31.03 10.91
CA GLN A 333 13.86 31.56 12.19
C GLN A 333 13.71 33.07 12.23
N SER A 334 13.59 33.64 13.43
CA SER A 334 13.59 35.09 13.61
C SER A 334 14.95 35.70 13.23
N MET A 335 14.93 36.97 12.84
CA MET A 335 16.10 37.67 12.32
C MET A 335 16.14 39.10 12.85
N LEU A 336 17.33 39.57 13.24
CA LEU A 336 17.57 40.98 13.59
C LEU A 336 18.38 41.66 12.48
N VAL A 337 17.89 42.80 12.00
CA VAL A 337 18.57 43.65 11.02
C VAL A 337 18.66 45.07 11.56
N GLU A 338 19.87 45.47 11.95
CA GLU A 338 20.13 46.81 12.51
C GLU A 338 20.61 47.83 11.48
N GLN A 339 21.00 47.38 10.29
CA GLN A 339 21.53 48.22 9.23
C GLN A 339 20.44 48.50 8.18
N SER A 340 20.18 49.78 7.91
CA SER A 340 19.03 50.21 7.10
C SER A 340 19.13 49.78 5.62
N ASP A 341 20.34 49.66 5.08
CA ASP A 341 20.63 49.16 3.73
C ASP A 341 20.33 47.67 3.56
N LYS A 342 20.28 46.92 4.67
CA LYS A 342 19.98 45.47 4.70
C LYS A 342 18.50 45.13 4.84
N ILE A 343 17.58 46.09 4.76
CA ILE A 343 16.12 45.85 4.76
C ILE A 343 15.68 44.82 3.69
N ARG A 344 16.44 44.64 2.61
CA ARG A 344 16.23 43.59 1.58
C ARG A 344 16.19 42.18 2.14
N LEU A 345 16.82 41.93 3.29
CA LEU A 345 16.74 40.64 3.98
C LEU A 345 15.31 40.29 4.40
N LEU A 346 14.39 41.25 4.52
CA LEU A 346 12.96 40.99 4.71
C LEU A 346 12.43 40.08 3.60
N SER A 347 12.84 40.27 2.34
CA SER A 347 12.40 39.39 1.25
C SER A 347 12.88 37.95 1.44
N THR A 348 14.07 37.75 2.01
CA THR A 348 14.60 36.41 2.29
C THR A 348 13.85 35.77 3.46
N PHE A 349 13.61 36.54 4.52
CA PHE A 349 12.79 36.12 5.65
C PHE A 349 11.36 35.74 5.23
N SER A 350 10.66 36.63 4.51
CA SER A 350 9.31 36.38 4.00
C SER A 350 9.29 35.12 3.15
N LYS A 351 10.29 34.91 2.29
CA LYS A 351 10.40 33.70 1.48
C LYS A 351 10.45 32.45 2.35
N GLN A 352 11.27 32.44 3.40
CA GLN A 352 11.40 31.28 4.31
C GLN A 352 10.08 30.98 5.02
N VAL A 353 9.43 32.00 5.60
CA VAL A 353 8.15 31.84 6.32
C VAL A 353 7.05 31.30 5.40
N LEU A 354 6.90 31.92 4.22
CA LEU A 354 5.89 31.55 3.23
C LEU A 354 6.16 30.15 2.63
N GLN A 355 7.41 29.84 2.34
CA GLN A 355 7.83 28.54 1.79
C GLN A 355 7.58 27.41 2.79
N GLN A 356 7.94 27.59 4.06
CA GLN A 356 7.70 26.60 5.13
C GLN A 356 6.21 26.19 5.16
N ARG A 357 5.30 27.16 5.15
CA ARG A 357 3.86 26.91 5.20
C ARG A 357 3.35 26.11 4.01
N LEU A 358 3.80 26.43 2.80
CA LEU A 358 3.42 25.64 1.61
C LEU A 358 4.02 24.24 1.63
N VAL A 359 5.27 24.09 2.11
CA VAL A 359 5.92 22.79 2.22
C VAL A 359 5.16 21.91 3.21
N ASP A 360 4.79 22.43 4.38
CA ASP A 360 4.04 21.67 5.40
C ASP A 360 2.70 21.17 4.83
N ALA A 361 1.95 22.06 4.18
CA ALA A 361 0.67 21.69 3.56
C ALA A 361 0.83 20.69 2.39
N ALA A 362 1.81 20.90 1.51
CA ALA A 362 2.09 19.95 0.43
C ALA A 362 2.56 18.59 0.96
N THR A 363 3.29 18.58 2.09
CA THR A 363 3.75 17.37 2.78
C THR A 363 2.57 16.57 3.33
N ILE A 364 1.66 17.22 4.07
CA ILE A 364 0.45 16.56 4.60
C ILE A 364 -0.38 15.97 3.46
N LEU A 365 -0.63 16.75 2.40
CA LEU A 365 -1.40 16.30 1.25
C LEU A 365 -0.76 15.08 0.58
N ASN A 366 0.56 15.09 0.41
CA ASN A 366 1.30 13.95 -0.14
C ASN A 366 1.24 12.71 0.78
N ILE A 367 1.38 12.87 2.09
CA ILE A 367 1.24 11.76 3.06
C ILE A 367 -0.13 11.10 2.93
N VAL A 368 -1.20 11.90 2.81
CA VAL A 368 -2.56 11.38 2.58
C VAL A 368 -2.62 10.55 1.30
N HIS A 369 -2.16 11.10 0.18
CA HIS A 369 -2.19 10.40 -1.10
C HIS A 369 -1.37 9.11 -1.09
N TYR A 370 -0.15 9.17 -0.55
CA TYR A 370 0.76 8.05 -0.46
C TYR A 370 0.17 6.93 0.39
N ARG A 371 -0.30 7.24 1.61
CA ARG A 371 -0.91 6.28 2.53
C ARG A 371 -2.13 5.61 1.89
N CYS A 372 -3.00 6.37 1.26
CA CYS A 372 -4.19 5.82 0.60
C CYS A 372 -3.83 4.93 -0.60
N LEU A 373 -2.85 5.33 -1.41
CA LEU A 373 -2.42 4.55 -2.57
C LEU A 373 -1.74 3.25 -2.15
N ASP A 374 -0.93 3.29 -1.10
CA ASP A 374 -0.29 2.10 -0.53
C ASP A 374 -1.34 1.11 0.02
N ILE A 375 -2.38 1.60 0.73
CA ILE A 375 -3.51 0.78 1.14
C ILE A 375 -4.21 0.15 -0.07
N PHE A 376 -4.49 0.91 -1.13
CA PHE A 376 -5.11 0.38 -2.34
C PHE A 376 -4.28 -0.73 -3.00
N ILE A 377 -2.97 -0.53 -3.10
CA ILE A 377 -2.05 -1.48 -3.73
C ILE A 377 -1.91 -2.73 -2.87
N ASN A 378 -1.71 -2.58 -1.56
CA ASN A 378 -1.57 -3.70 -0.62
C ASN A 378 -2.85 -4.53 -0.49
N GLN A 379 -4.02 -3.89 -0.43
CA GLN A 379 -5.30 -4.63 -0.43
C GLN A 379 -5.53 -5.37 -1.76
N ALA A 380 -5.12 -4.78 -2.90
CA ALA A 380 -5.17 -5.47 -4.19
C ALA A 380 -4.22 -6.68 -4.24
N PHE A 381 -3.04 -6.59 -3.60
CA PHE A 381 -2.13 -7.71 -3.44
C PHE A 381 -2.73 -8.82 -2.58
N ASP A 382 -3.28 -8.50 -1.40
CA ASP A 382 -3.90 -9.47 -0.51
C ASP A 382 -5.06 -10.21 -1.19
N MET A 383 -5.88 -9.47 -1.95
CA MET A 383 -6.98 -10.07 -2.71
C MET A 383 -6.48 -11.01 -3.83
N GLN A 384 -5.48 -10.59 -4.62
CA GLN A 384 -4.93 -11.47 -5.64
C GLN A 384 -4.28 -12.71 -5.02
N ARG A 385 -3.59 -12.54 -3.90
CA ARG A 385 -3.00 -13.64 -3.15
C ARG A 385 -4.10 -14.63 -2.72
N ASP A 386 -5.25 -14.14 -2.24
CA ASP A 386 -6.41 -14.98 -1.95
C ASP A 386 -6.94 -15.69 -3.23
N LEU A 387 -7.05 -14.96 -4.36
CA LEU A 387 -7.50 -15.50 -5.65
C LEU A 387 -6.57 -16.61 -6.20
N GLN A 388 -5.25 -16.50 -6.02
CA GLN A 388 -4.29 -17.46 -6.57
C GLN A 388 -3.95 -18.61 -5.60
N ILE A 389 -3.81 -18.32 -4.31
CA ILE A 389 -3.35 -19.30 -3.32
C ILE A 389 -4.50 -20.18 -2.87
N THR A 390 -5.69 -19.62 -2.65
CA THR A 390 -6.81 -20.39 -2.09
C THR A 390 -7.23 -21.54 -3.00
N PRO A 391 -7.38 -21.39 -4.33
CA PRO A 391 -7.65 -22.52 -5.23
C PRO A 391 -6.56 -23.59 -5.20
N LYS A 392 -5.27 -23.18 -5.20
CA LYS A 392 -4.14 -24.12 -5.10
C LYS A 392 -4.15 -24.90 -3.79
N ARG A 393 -4.56 -24.27 -2.68
CA ARG A 393 -4.70 -24.92 -1.37
C ARG A 393 -5.87 -25.90 -1.34
N LEU A 394 -7.01 -25.54 -1.95
CA LEU A 394 -8.18 -26.43 -2.06
C LEU A 394 -7.83 -27.66 -2.91
N GLU A 395 -7.14 -27.45 -4.02
CA GLU A 395 -6.66 -28.53 -4.89
C GLU A 395 -5.65 -29.45 -4.18
N TYR A 396 -4.69 -28.88 -3.44
CA TYR A 396 -3.76 -29.67 -2.63
C TYR A 396 -4.48 -30.50 -1.56
N THR A 397 -5.48 -29.90 -0.89
CA THR A 397 -6.30 -30.58 0.13
C THR A 397 -7.06 -31.75 -0.50
N ARG A 398 -7.67 -31.54 -1.68
CA ARG A 398 -8.34 -32.58 -2.47
C ARG A 398 -7.39 -33.72 -2.82
N LYS A 399 -6.19 -33.40 -3.30
CA LYS A 399 -5.18 -34.41 -3.64
C LYS A 399 -4.76 -35.23 -2.43
N LYS A 400 -4.49 -34.58 -1.29
CA LYS A 400 -4.08 -35.26 -0.06
C LYS A 400 -5.17 -36.13 0.54
N GLU A 401 -6.43 -35.71 0.46
CA GLU A 401 -7.55 -36.53 0.92
C GLU A 401 -7.79 -37.73 -0.01
N ASN A 402 -7.70 -37.57 -1.33
CA ASN A 402 -7.75 -38.69 -2.27
C ASN A 402 -6.64 -39.72 -2.02
N GLU A 403 -5.39 -39.27 -1.84
CA GLU A 403 -4.26 -40.14 -1.50
C GLU A 403 -4.54 -40.95 -0.22
N LEU A 404 -5.15 -40.31 0.78
CA LEU A 404 -5.51 -40.93 2.05
C LEU A 404 -6.64 -41.97 1.87
N TYR A 405 -7.71 -41.62 1.15
CA TYR A 405 -8.82 -42.52 0.83
C TYR A 405 -8.33 -43.81 0.16
N GLU A 406 -7.49 -43.68 -0.88
CA GLU A 406 -6.92 -44.83 -1.60
C GLU A 406 -6.07 -45.71 -0.69
N SER A 407 -5.22 -45.09 0.15
CA SER A 407 -4.40 -45.83 1.12
C SER A 407 -5.26 -46.64 2.10
N LEU A 408 -6.33 -46.05 2.62
CA LEU A 408 -7.22 -46.70 3.58
C LEU A 408 -8.09 -47.77 2.94
N MET A 409 -8.53 -47.55 1.71
CA MET A 409 -9.26 -48.54 0.92
C MET A 409 -8.38 -49.77 0.67
N ASN A 410 -7.09 -49.57 0.36
CA ASN A 410 -6.12 -50.66 0.23
C ASN A 410 -5.89 -51.42 1.53
N ILE A 411 -5.77 -50.72 2.67
CA ILE A 411 -5.64 -51.36 3.99
C ILE A 411 -6.90 -52.19 4.30
N ALA A 412 -8.10 -51.65 4.04
CA ALA A 412 -9.36 -52.36 4.24
C ALA A 412 -9.46 -53.63 3.38
N ASN A 413 -9.02 -53.55 2.12
CA ASN A 413 -8.96 -54.70 1.22
C ASN A 413 -7.99 -55.78 1.72
N ARG A 414 -6.80 -55.39 2.20
CA ARG A 414 -5.81 -56.33 2.75
C ARG A 414 -6.31 -56.99 4.04
N LYS A 415 -6.91 -56.21 4.94
CA LYS A 415 -7.46 -56.73 6.22
C LYS A 415 -8.66 -57.65 6.03
N GLN A 416 -9.34 -57.60 4.89
CA GLN A 416 -10.40 -58.57 4.57
C GLN A 416 -9.89 -60.01 4.55
N GLU A 417 -8.70 -60.24 3.98
CA GLU A 417 -8.12 -61.58 3.92
C GLU A 417 -7.63 -62.03 5.30
N GLU A 418 -6.99 -61.14 6.07
CA GLU A 418 -6.59 -61.44 7.45
C GLU A 418 -7.81 -61.76 8.35
N MET A 419 -8.92 -61.03 8.21
CA MET A 419 -10.16 -61.33 8.95
C MET A 419 -10.78 -62.66 8.54
N LYS A 420 -10.72 -63.00 7.25
CA LYS A 420 -11.19 -64.29 6.74
C LYS A 420 -10.41 -65.43 7.39
N ASP A 421 -9.08 -65.33 7.44
CA ASP A 421 -8.21 -66.34 8.05
C ASP A 421 -8.47 -66.47 9.55
N MET A 422 -8.62 -65.36 10.27
CA MET A 422 -8.96 -65.35 11.70
C MET A 422 -10.33 -66.00 11.98
N ILE A 423 -11.33 -65.78 11.12
CA ILE A 423 -12.65 -66.42 11.23
C ILE A 423 -12.52 -67.93 10.98
N ILE A 424 -11.76 -68.35 9.95
CA ILE A 424 -11.51 -69.77 9.67
C ILE A 424 -10.83 -70.44 10.87
N GLU A 425 -9.78 -69.82 11.41
CA GLU A 425 -9.06 -70.33 12.58
C GLU A 425 -9.98 -70.48 13.80
N THR A 426 -10.82 -69.47 14.06
CA THR A 426 -11.75 -69.48 15.19
C THR A 426 -12.85 -70.54 15.02
N LEU A 427 -13.39 -70.70 13.81
CA LEU A 427 -14.35 -71.75 13.49
C LEU A 427 -13.74 -73.15 13.67
N ASN A 428 -12.50 -73.36 13.22
CA ASN A 428 -11.81 -74.64 13.39
C ASN A 428 -11.55 -74.98 14.85
N ASN A 429 -11.12 -74.00 15.65
CA ASN A 429 -10.83 -74.19 17.07
C ASN A 429 -12.08 -74.49 17.89
N MET A 430 -13.22 -73.89 17.55
CA MET A 430 -14.49 -74.09 18.27
C MET A 430 -15.32 -75.26 17.72
N LYS A 431 -14.97 -75.82 16.55
CA LYS A 431 -15.79 -76.82 15.85
C LYS A 431 -16.14 -77.98 16.78
N GLU A 432 -15.15 -78.61 17.39
CA GLU A 432 -15.36 -79.81 18.22
C GLU A 432 -16.14 -79.51 19.50
N GLU A 433 -15.88 -78.37 20.14
CA GLU A 433 -16.58 -77.92 21.35
C GLU A 433 -18.07 -77.65 21.05
N LEU A 434 -18.38 -76.96 19.95
CA LEU A 434 -19.77 -76.68 19.55
C LEU A 434 -20.54 -77.95 19.15
N LEU A 435 -19.85 -78.91 18.54
CA LEU A 435 -20.41 -80.21 18.21
C LEU A 435 -20.78 -81.00 19.46
N GLU A 436 -19.94 -80.98 20.50
CA GLU A 436 -20.23 -81.60 21.79
C GLU A 436 -21.32 -80.86 22.58
N ASP A 437 -21.30 -79.52 22.59
CA ASP A 437 -22.35 -78.72 23.24
C ASP A 437 -23.73 -78.99 22.61
N ALA A 438 -23.80 -79.10 21.28
CA ALA A 438 -25.03 -79.45 20.57
C ALA A 438 -25.47 -80.90 20.85
N ALA A 439 -24.51 -81.84 20.90
CA ALA A 439 -24.76 -83.24 21.19
C ALA A 439 -25.37 -83.45 22.60
N ASN A 440 -24.90 -82.68 23.59
CA ASN A 440 -25.33 -82.75 24.98
C ASN A 440 -26.47 -81.77 25.31
N MET A 441 -27.00 -81.05 24.32
CA MET A 441 -28.04 -80.04 24.53
C MET A 441 -29.36 -80.66 24.99
N GLU A 442 -29.90 -80.15 26.09
CA GLU A 442 -31.29 -80.38 26.51
C GLU A 442 -32.20 -79.31 25.88
N PHE A 443 -33.33 -79.73 25.31
CA PHE A 443 -34.26 -78.82 24.66
C PHE A 443 -35.22 -78.23 25.68
N LYS A 444 -35.45 -76.92 25.58
CA LYS A 444 -36.44 -76.24 26.40
C LYS A 444 -37.83 -76.54 25.85
N ASP A 445 -38.76 -76.82 26.77
CA ASP A 445 -40.19 -77.03 26.50
C ASP A 445 -40.52 -78.24 25.59
N ILE A 446 -39.60 -79.19 25.44
CA ILE A 446 -39.76 -80.42 24.64
C ILE A 446 -39.19 -81.61 25.43
N ILE A 447 -40.04 -82.59 25.76
CA ILE A 447 -39.63 -83.80 26.49
C ILE A 447 -39.33 -84.90 25.47
N ILE A 448 -38.06 -85.28 25.33
CA ILE A 448 -37.67 -86.38 24.43
C ILE A 448 -37.90 -87.72 25.13
N PRO A 449 -38.72 -88.64 24.57
CA PRO A 449 -38.91 -89.97 25.12
C PRO A 449 -37.59 -90.77 25.03
N GLU A 450 -37.36 -91.69 25.97
CA GLU A 450 -36.08 -92.44 26.11
C GLU A 450 -35.65 -93.20 24.84
N ASN A 451 -36.59 -93.53 23.94
CA ASN A 451 -36.34 -94.18 22.66
C ASN A 451 -35.94 -93.21 21.51
N GLY A 452 -35.99 -91.89 21.74
CA GLY A 452 -35.59 -90.86 20.79
C GLY A 452 -36.53 -90.66 19.59
N GLU A 453 -37.71 -91.29 19.58
CA GLU A 453 -38.65 -91.21 18.45
C GLU A 453 -39.23 -89.81 18.24
N PRO A 454 -39.52 -89.40 16.99
CA PRO A 454 -39.98 -88.06 16.65
C PRO A 454 -41.39 -87.77 17.20
N ILE A 455 -41.50 -86.74 18.03
CA ILE A 455 -42.72 -86.42 18.80
C ILE A 455 -43.71 -85.59 17.97
N SER A 456 -43.22 -84.73 17.06
CA SER A 456 -43.98 -84.13 15.96
C SER A 456 -43.06 -83.35 14.99
N SER A 457 -43.53 -83.09 13.76
CA SER A 457 -42.81 -82.24 12.79
C SER A 457 -42.57 -80.79 13.29
N LYS A 458 -43.47 -80.29 14.15
CA LYS A 458 -43.34 -78.96 14.76
C LYS A 458 -42.22 -78.93 15.82
N ASP A 459 -42.12 -80.00 16.60
CA ASP A 459 -41.14 -80.10 17.69
C ASP A 459 -39.73 -80.36 17.14
N ILE A 460 -39.59 -81.17 16.08
CA ILE A 460 -38.31 -81.34 15.37
C ILE A 460 -37.78 -80.00 14.85
N LYS A 461 -38.65 -79.19 14.22
CA LYS A 461 -38.27 -77.85 13.74
C LYS A 461 -37.88 -76.92 14.91
N CYS A 462 -38.53 -77.06 16.06
CA CYS A 462 -38.18 -76.31 17.25
C CYS A 462 -36.81 -76.73 17.82
N CYS A 463 -36.54 -78.03 17.91
CA CYS A 463 -35.23 -78.58 18.33
C CYS A 463 -34.10 -78.07 17.41
N MET A 464 -34.30 -78.12 16.10
CA MET A 464 -33.32 -77.60 15.14
C MET A 464 -33.08 -76.10 15.31
N LYS A 465 -34.14 -75.32 15.53
CA LYS A 465 -34.04 -73.88 15.78
C LYS A 465 -33.26 -73.58 17.07
N GLN A 466 -33.47 -74.36 18.14
CA GLN A 466 -32.71 -74.20 19.39
C GLN A 466 -31.22 -74.52 19.21
N ILE A 467 -30.86 -75.57 18.46
CA ILE A 467 -29.46 -75.88 18.11
C ILE A 467 -28.84 -74.75 17.28
N GLN A 468 -29.58 -74.21 16.30
CA GLN A 468 -29.11 -73.07 15.50
C GLN A 468 -28.87 -71.83 16.36
N GLU A 469 -29.78 -71.49 17.27
CA GLU A 469 -29.63 -70.33 18.17
C GLU A 469 -28.42 -70.47 19.11
N LEU A 470 -28.16 -71.68 19.62
CA LEU A 470 -26.97 -71.98 20.42
C LEU A 470 -25.68 -71.71 19.62
N ILE A 471 -25.60 -72.25 18.40
CA ILE A 471 -24.44 -72.11 17.51
C ILE A 471 -24.24 -70.65 17.11
N ILE A 472 -25.31 -69.96 16.69
CA ILE A 472 -25.26 -68.54 16.32
C ILE A 472 -24.74 -67.71 17.49
N SER A 473 -25.22 -67.98 18.71
CA SER A 473 -24.84 -67.21 19.88
C SER A 473 -23.38 -67.39 20.29
N ARG A 474 -22.92 -68.63 20.40
CA ARG A 474 -21.53 -68.93 20.78
C ARG A 474 -20.54 -68.46 19.71
N LEU A 475 -20.84 -68.69 18.43
CA LEU A 475 -19.99 -68.21 17.34
C LEU A 475 -19.94 -66.70 17.26
N ASN A 476 -21.10 -66.02 17.38
CA ASN A 476 -21.13 -64.57 17.35
C ASN A 476 -20.29 -63.96 18.49
N GLN A 477 -20.39 -64.51 19.70
CA GLN A 477 -19.61 -64.04 20.84
C GLN A 477 -18.10 -64.21 20.62
N ALA A 478 -17.66 -65.38 20.14
CA ALA A 478 -16.24 -65.65 19.93
C ALA A 478 -15.64 -64.88 18.74
N VAL A 479 -16.37 -64.81 17.63
CA VAL A 479 -15.93 -64.11 16.42
C VAL A 479 -15.97 -62.59 16.61
N ALA A 480 -17.01 -62.05 17.26
CA ALA A 480 -17.09 -60.62 17.57
C ALA A 480 -15.95 -60.17 18.49
N ASN A 481 -15.65 -60.94 19.55
CA ASN A 481 -14.58 -60.60 20.50
C ASN A 481 -13.21 -60.49 19.82
N LYS A 482 -12.88 -61.39 18.88
CA LYS A 482 -11.61 -61.33 18.12
C LYS A 482 -11.62 -60.24 17.03
N LEU A 483 -12.78 -59.94 16.45
CA LEU A 483 -12.93 -58.91 15.40
C LEU A 483 -12.87 -57.48 15.94
N ILE A 484 -13.36 -57.23 17.16
CA ILE A 484 -13.39 -55.88 17.76
C ILE A 484 -11.99 -55.26 17.74
N SER A 485 -10.95 -56.00 18.17
CA SER A 485 -9.57 -55.52 18.15
C SER A 485 -9.04 -55.21 16.75
N SER A 486 -9.43 -55.98 15.74
CA SER A 486 -9.00 -55.77 14.34
C SER A 486 -9.68 -54.55 13.70
N VAL A 487 -10.94 -54.30 14.05
CA VAL A 487 -11.72 -53.12 13.59
C VAL A 487 -11.27 -51.86 14.33
N ASP A 488 -10.96 -51.95 15.62
CA ASP A 488 -10.42 -50.84 16.41
C ASP A 488 -9.05 -50.38 15.89
N TYR A 489 -8.19 -51.32 15.48
CA TYR A 489 -6.91 -51.00 14.84
C TYR A 489 -7.08 -50.23 13.52
N LEU A 490 -8.01 -50.67 12.66
CA LEU A 490 -8.33 -49.99 11.40
C LEU A 490 -8.86 -48.56 11.64
N ARG A 491 -9.68 -48.39 12.67
CA ARG A 491 -10.22 -47.09 13.10
C ARG A 491 -9.13 -46.15 13.60
N GLU A 492 -8.27 -46.60 14.51
CA GLU A 492 -7.19 -45.77 15.06
C GLU A 492 -6.20 -45.32 13.97
N SER A 493 -5.90 -46.22 13.02
CA SER A 493 -5.09 -45.87 11.85
C SER A 493 -5.77 -44.82 10.96
N PHE A 494 -7.08 -44.90 10.75
CA PHE A 494 -7.87 -43.95 9.96
C PHE A 494 -7.91 -42.56 10.62
N VAL A 495 -8.42 -42.49 11.85
CA VAL A 495 -8.64 -41.24 12.59
C VAL A 495 -7.31 -40.55 12.89
N GLY A 496 -6.31 -41.31 13.37
CA GLY A 496 -4.99 -40.75 13.69
C GLY A 496 -4.22 -40.22 12.48
N THR A 497 -4.50 -40.71 11.27
CA THR A 497 -3.89 -40.17 10.04
C THR A 497 -4.61 -38.92 9.59
N LEU A 498 -5.95 -38.92 9.62
CA LEU A 498 -6.77 -37.77 9.25
C LEU A 498 -6.53 -36.57 10.18
N GLU A 499 -6.46 -36.79 11.50
CA GLU A 499 -6.13 -35.73 12.48
C GLU A 499 -4.75 -35.11 12.25
N ARG A 500 -3.72 -35.92 11.91
CA ARG A 500 -2.37 -35.41 11.64
C ARG A 500 -2.32 -34.60 10.34
N CYS A 501 -3.03 -35.03 9.31
CA CYS A 501 -3.17 -34.26 8.06
C CYS A 501 -3.87 -32.91 8.31
N LEU A 502 -4.95 -32.91 9.10
CA LEU A 502 -5.68 -31.68 9.45
C LEU A 502 -4.84 -30.73 10.33
N LYS A 503 -4.13 -31.26 11.33
CA LYS A 503 -3.17 -30.47 12.14
C LYS A 503 -2.01 -29.92 11.29
N SER A 504 -1.57 -30.64 10.26
CA SER A 504 -0.58 -30.14 9.31
C SER A 504 -1.13 -28.99 8.45
N LEU A 505 -2.42 -29.05 8.08
CA LEU A 505 -3.10 -27.97 7.36
C LEU A 505 -3.23 -26.73 8.26
N GLU A 506 -3.62 -26.88 9.53
CA GLU A 506 -3.70 -25.78 10.52
C GLU A 506 -2.33 -25.16 10.86
N LYS A 507 -1.27 -25.97 11.02
CA LYS A 507 0.10 -25.46 11.24
C LYS A 507 0.65 -24.69 10.04
N SER A 508 0.27 -25.06 8.81
CA SER A 508 0.63 -24.31 7.60
C SER A 508 -0.14 -22.98 7.46
N GLN A 509 -1.07 -22.71 8.38
CA GLN A 509 -2.03 -21.61 8.35
C GLN A 509 -1.68 -20.45 9.29
N GLN A 510 -0.60 -20.56 10.08
CA GLN A 510 -0.24 -19.58 11.11
C GLN A 510 0.14 -18.19 10.60
N ASP A 511 0.22 -17.96 9.28
CA ASP A 511 0.59 -16.65 8.75
C ASP A 511 -0.54 -15.79 8.16
N ILE A 512 -1.63 -16.28 7.54
CA ILE A 512 -2.56 -15.36 6.83
C ILE A 512 -4.01 -15.87 6.77
N SER A 513 -4.93 -15.04 7.30
CA SER A 513 -6.41 -15.10 7.28
C SER A 513 -7.09 -16.05 8.28
N VAL A 514 -7.56 -15.48 9.40
CA VAL A 514 -7.96 -16.19 10.64
C VAL A 514 -9.46 -16.58 10.71
N HIS A 515 -10.37 -16.02 9.91
CA HIS A 515 -11.81 -16.10 10.24
C HIS A 515 -12.71 -16.98 9.36
N ILE A 516 -12.37 -17.26 8.09
CA ILE A 516 -13.29 -17.98 7.19
C ILE A 516 -13.06 -19.49 7.23
N THR A 517 -11.81 -19.95 7.33
CA THR A 517 -11.48 -21.37 7.18
C THR A 517 -11.84 -22.23 8.40
N SER A 518 -11.88 -21.68 9.62
CA SER A 518 -12.06 -22.48 10.84
C SER A 518 -13.46 -23.09 10.99
N ASN A 519 -14.51 -22.39 10.54
CA ASN A 519 -15.89 -22.89 10.63
C ASN A 519 -16.17 -24.02 9.62
N TYR A 520 -15.52 -24.01 8.46
CA TYR A 520 -15.65 -25.07 7.46
C TYR A 520 -14.73 -26.25 7.77
N LEU A 521 -13.54 -26.02 8.34
CA LEU A 521 -12.71 -27.11 8.89
C LEU A 521 -13.47 -27.87 9.97
N LYS A 522 -14.26 -27.18 10.81
CA LYS A 522 -15.17 -27.80 11.79
C LYS A 522 -16.26 -28.66 11.15
N GLN A 523 -16.81 -28.27 10.01
CA GLN A 523 -17.79 -29.11 9.29
C GLN A 523 -17.16 -30.37 8.72
N ILE A 524 -15.95 -30.24 8.15
CA ILE A 524 -15.13 -31.37 7.70
C ILE A 524 -14.80 -32.30 8.88
N LEU A 525 -14.45 -31.73 10.03
CA LEU A 525 -14.24 -32.44 11.29
C LEU A 525 -15.49 -33.24 11.70
N ASN A 526 -16.66 -32.59 11.71
CA ASN A 526 -17.92 -33.22 12.10
C ASN A 526 -18.29 -34.40 11.20
N ALA A 527 -18.03 -34.31 9.89
CA ALA A 527 -18.24 -35.43 8.97
C ALA A 527 -17.32 -36.62 9.29
N ALA A 528 -16.05 -36.35 9.62
CA ALA A 528 -15.12 -37.38 10.06
C ALA A 528 -15.48 -38.00 11.42
N TYR A 529 -15.89 -37.18 12.40
CA TYR A 529 -16.36 -37.61 13.72
C TYR A 529 -17.67 -38.42 13.65
N HIS A 530 -18.51 -38.20 12.65
CA HIS A 530 -19.69 -39.05 12.43
C HIS A 530 -19.33 -40.51 12.10
N VAL A 531 -18.20 -40.75 11.44
CA VAL A 531 -17.68 -42.11 11.22
C VAL A 531 -17.25 -42.73 12.57
N GLU A 532 -16.61 -41.96 13.44
CA GLU A 532 -16.18 -42.38 14.78
C GLU A 532 -17.35 -42.88 15.63
N VAL A 533 -18.40 -42.06 15.77
CA VAL A 533 -19.54 -42.33 16.66
C VAL A 533 -20.30 -43.61 16.29
N THR A 534 -20.34 -43.96 15.01
CA THR A 534 -21.13 -45.12 14.51
C THR A 534 -20.42 -46.48 14.63
N PHE A 535 -19.14 -46.52 15.00
CA PHE A 535 -18.37 -47.75 15.25
C PHE A 535 -18.05 -47.99 16.73
N HIS A 536 -18.24 -47.00 17.60
CA HIS A 536 -17.91 -47.06 19.03
C HIS A 536 -18.79 -48.02 19.86
N SER A 537 -19.87 -48.55 19.29
CA SER A 537 -20.75 -49.49 20.00
C SER A 537 -20.37 -50.93 19.68
N GLY A 538 -19.71 -51.64 20.60
CA GLY A 538 -19.45 -53.09 20.47
C GLY A 538 -20.71 -53.93 20.20
N SER A 539 -21.89 -53.39 20.53
CA SER A 539 -23.21 -53.94 20.18
C SER A 539 -23.54 -53.88 18.68
N THR A 540 -23.01 -52.92 17.91
CA THR A 540 -23.33 -52.76 16.47
C THR A 540 -22.63 -53.81 15.62
N VAL A 541 -21.33 -54.05 15.85
CA VAL A 541 -20.56 -55.12 15.19
C VAL A 541 -21.13 -56.48 15.56
N SER A 542 -21.41 -56.71 16.84
CA SER A 542 -21.99 -57.97 17.32
C SER A 542 -23.41 -58.21 16.78
N ARG A 543 -24.26 -57.18 16.66
CA ARG A 543 -25.61 -57.29 16.09
C ARG A 543 -25.57 -57.55 14.58
N MET A 544 -24.64 -56.91 13.88
CA MET A 544 -24.42 -57.10 12.46
C MET A 544 -23.94 -58.51 12.14
N LEU A 545 -22.96 -59.01 12.88
CA LEU A 545 -22.46 -60.39 12.77
C LEU A 545 -23.58 -61.40 13.06
N TRP A 546 -24.32 -61.20 14.14
CA TRP A 546 -25.45 -62.03 14.52
C TRP A 546 -26.48 -62.18 13.38
N GLU A 547 -26.94 -61.08 12.80
CA GLU A 547 -27.92 -61.09 11.71
C GLU A 547 -27.39 -61.81 10.45
N GLN A 548 -26.09 -61.70 10.15
CA GLN A 548 -25.49 -62.37 8.98
C GLN A 548 -25.33 -63.88 9.19
N ILE A 549 -24.86 -64.31 10.36
CA ILE A 549 -24.75 -65.73 10.71
C ILE A 549 -26.14 -66.37 10.68
N LYS A 550 -27.15 -65.68 11.25
CA LYS A 550 -28.55 -66.10 11.23
C LYS A 550 -29.11 -66.24 9.81
N GLN A 551 -28.88 -65.25 8.93
CA GLN A 551 -29.36 -65.30 7.54
C GLN A 551 -28.73 -66.43 6.72
N ILE A 552 -27.47 -66.81 6.99
CA ILE A 552 -26.78 -67.90 6.29
C ILE A 552 -27.35 -69.25 6.73
N ILE A 553 -27.45 -69.48 8.05
CA ILE A 553 -27.93 -70.75 8.61
C ILE A 553 -29.41 -71.01 8.29
N GLN A 554 -30.23 -69.96 8.24
CA GLN A 554 -31.67 -70.06 7.90
C GLN A 554 -31.94 -70.51 6.46
N ARG A 555 -30.97 -70.43 5.55
CA ARG A 555 -31.14 -70.83 4.14
C ARG A 555 -30.90 -72.31 3.88
N ILE A 556 -30.50 -73.08 4.90
CA ILE A 556 -30.21 -74.50 4.78
C ILE A 556 -31.52 -75.28 4.80
N SER A 557 -31.67 -76.20 3.85
CA SER A 557 -32.78 -77.16 3.81
C SER A 557 -32.36 -78.44 4.51
N TRP A 558 -33.05 -78.74 5.60
CA TRP A 558 -32.67 -79.81 6.52
C TRP A 558 -33.53 -81.05 6.33
N VAL A 559 -32.95 -82.22 6.59
CA VAL A 559 -33.66 -83.50 6.52
C VAL A 559 -34.18 -83.87 7.91
N SER A 560 -35.47 -84.19 8.01
CA SER A 560 -36.08 -84.68 9.26
C SER A 560 -35.49 -86.03 9.64
N PRO A 561 -34.97 -86.21 10.86
CA PRO A 561 -34.40 -87.48 11.26
C PRO A 561 -35.46 -88.52 11.63
N PRO A 562 -35.09 -89.82 11.59
CA PRO A 562 -35.90 -90.89 12.14
C PRO A 562 -35.88 -90.95 13.67
N ALA A 563 -34.87 -90.36 14.35
CA ALA A 563 -34.80 -90.24 15.81
C ALA A 563 -33.89 -89.06 16.23
N ILE A 564 -34.17 -88.41 17.35
CA ILE A 564 -33.38 -87.30 17.91
C ILE A 564 -32.22 -87.86 18.73
N THR A 565 -31.20 -88.37 18.06
CA THR A 565 -29.99 -88.93 18.71
C THR A 565 -28.88 -87.90 18.88
N ARG A 566 -27.88 -88.26 19.70
CA ARG A 566 -26.65 -87.47 19.88
C ARG A 566 -25.95 -87.20 18.55
N GLU A 567 -25.85 -88.21 17.69
CA GLU A 567 -25.21 -88.14 16.38
C GLU A 567 -26.00 -87.24 15.43
N TRP A 568 -27.34 -87.25 15.51
CA TRP A 568 -28.17 -86.34 14.72
C TRP A 568 -27.97 -84.89 15.15
N LYS A 569 -28.01 -84.59 16.47
CA LYS A 569 -27.76 -83.22 16.98
C LYS A 569 -26.39 -82.72 16.52
N ARG A 570 -25.37 -83.58 16.60
CA ARG A 570 -24.01 -83.30 16.14
C ARG A 570 -23.96 -83.05 14.63
N LYS A 571 -24.69 -83.82 13.83
CA LYS A 571 -24.79 -83.62 12.37
C LYS A 571 -25.47 -82.29 12.01
N ILE A 572 -26.57 -81.93 12.67
CA ILE A 572 -27.23 -80.62 12.46
C ILE A 572 -26.29 -79.46 12.80
N ALA A 573 -25.53 -79.59 13.89
CA ALA A 573 -24.52 -78.59 14.25
C ALA A 573 -23.37 -78.51 13.25
N GLN A 574 -22.90 -79.66 12.74
CA GLN A 574 -21.84 -79.74 11.73
C GLN A 574 -22.26 -79.07 10.43
N ASP A 575 -23.43 -79.41 9.91
CA ASP A 575 -24.00 -78.82 8.71
C ASP A 575 -24.21 -77.30 8.87
N ALA A 576 -24.59 -76.83 10.07
CA ALA A 576 -24.70 -75.40 10.38
C ALA A 576 -23.33 -74.70 10.35
N ILE A 577 -22.28 -75.30 10.92
CA ILE A 577 -20.91 -74.77 10.90
C ILE A 577 -20.31 -74.78 9.49
N GLU A 578 -20.53 -75.84 8.71
CA GLU A 578 -19.98 -75.97 7.35
C GLU A 578 -20.69 -75.06 6.33
N SER A 579 -21.94 -74.69 6.60
CA SER A 579 -22.66 -73.69 5.81
C SER A 579 -22.12 -72.26 5.96
N LEU A 580 -21.42 -71.98 7.07
CA LEU A 580 -20.85 -70.67 7.37
C LEU A 580 -19.59 -70.44 6.55
N SER A 581 -19.75 -69.74 5.43
CA SER A 581 -18.60 -69.30 4.64
C SER A 581 -17.89 -68.12 5.33
N ALA A 582 -16.71 -68.38 5.88
CA ALA A 582 -15.82 -67.34 6.42
C ALA A 582 -15.51 -66.24 5.39
N SER A 583 -15.40 -66.61 4.12
CA SER A 583 -15.22 -65.66 3.01
C SER A 583 -16.42 -64.72 2.84
N ARG A 584 -17.66 -65.22 2.98
CA ARG A 584 -18.87 -64.38 2.90
C ARG A 584 -18.98 -63.44 4.10
N LEU A 585 -18.61 -63.91 5.30
CA LEU A 585 -18.65 -63.11 6.53
C LEU A 585 -17.59 -61.98 6.48
N ALA A 586 -16.34 -62.30 6.18
CA ALA A 586 -15.27 -61.33 6.02
C ALA A 586 -15.57 -60.30 4.91
N LYS A 587 -16.06 -60.77 3.76
CA LYS A 587 -16.48 -59.89 2.65
C LYS A 587 -17.62 -58.94 3.05
N SER A 588 -18.59 -59.40 3.84
CA SER A 588 -19.70 -58.57 4.32
C SER A 588 -19.22 -57.46 5.26
N ILE A 589 -18.36 -57.79 6.24
CA ILE A 589 -17.79 -56.83 7.21
C ILE A 589 -16.93 -55.78 6.49
N CYS A 590 -15.99 -56.21 5.65
CA CYS A 590 -15.14 -55.30 4.89
C CYS A 590 -15.94 -54.50 3.86
N SER A 591 -17.02 -55.05 3.30
CA SER A 591 -17.93 -54.26 2.46
C SER A 591 -18.56 -53.10 3.25
N GLN A 592 -19.00 -53.32 4.49
CA GLN A 592 -19.58 -52.24 5.29
C GLN A 592 -18.57 -51.17 5.69
N PHE A 593 -17.33 -51.57 6.02
CA PHE A 593 -16.25 -50.62 6.25
C PHE A 593 -15.97 -49.76 5.01
N ARG A 594 -15.87 -50.39 3.83
CA ARG A 594 -15.66 -49.69 2.55
C ARG A 594 -16.82 -48.74 2.21
N THR A 595 -18.06 -49.15 2.39
CA THR A 595 -19.23 -48.29 2.15
C THR A 595 -19.18 -47.04 3.04
N ARG A 596 -18.77 -47.17 4.30
CA ARG A 596 -18.64 -46.01 5.20
C ARG A 596 -17.45 -45.12 4.87
N LEU A 597 -16.31 -45.71 4.49
CA LEU A 597 -15.16 -44.97 3.96
C LEU A 597 -15.55 -44.14 2.74
N ASN A 598 -16.31 -44.74 1.81
CA ASN A 598 -16.81 -44.08 0.60
C ASN A 598 -17.78 -42.95 0.92
N SER A 599 -18.71 -43.17 1.85
CA SER A 599 -19.64 -42.12 2.29
C SER A 599 -18.91 -40.93 2.96
N SER A 600 -17.84 -41.19 3.73
CA SER A 600 -17.02 -40.14 4.32
C SER A 600 -16.25 -39.35 3.26
N HIS A 601 -15.69 -40.02 2.26
CA HIS A 601 -15.01 -39.39 1.12
C HIS A 601 -15.97 -38.52 0.31
N GLU A 602 -17.18 -39.01 0.02
CA GLU A 602 -18.21 -38.25 -0.70
C GLU A 602 -18.67 -37.01 0.10
N ALA A 603 -18.83 -37.13 1.41
CA ALA A 603 -19.16 -36.01 2.28
C ALA A 603 -18.05 -34.96 2.31
N PHE A 604 -16.79 -35.39 2.42
CA PHE A 604 -15.62 -34.50 2.35
C PHE A 604 -15.57 -33.75 1.01
N ALA A 605 -15.72 -34.47 -0.11
CA ALA A 605 -15.73 -33.88 -1.44
C ALA A 605 -16.90 -32.90 -1.62
N ALA A 606 -18.08 -33.19 -1.07
CA ALA A 606 -19.23 -32.28 -1.10
C ALA A 606 -18.98 -30.99 -0.30
N SER A 607 -18.43 -31.10 0.92
CA SER A 607 -18.04 -29.94 1.73
C SER A 607 -16.97 -29.09 1.04
N LEU A 608 -15.98 -29.73 0.39
CA LEU A 608 -14.94 -29.03 -0.36
C LEU A 608 -15.51 -28.28 -1.58
N ARG A 609 -16.43 -28.90 -2.34
CA ARG A 609 -17.12 -28.23 -3.46
C ARG A 609 -17.98 -27.05 -3.00
N GLN A 610 -18.66 -27.18 -1.86
CA GLN A 610 -19.45 -26.07 -1.31
C GLN A 610 -18.55 -24.90 -0.89
N LEU A 611 -17.38 -25.20 -0.32
CA LEU A 611 -16.36 -24.22 0.01
C LEU A 611 -15.83 -23.53 -1.26
N GLU A 612 -15.49 -24.30 -2.30
CA GLU A 612 -15.07 -23.78 -3.61
C GLU A 612 -16.13 -22.86 -4.21
N ALA A 613 -17.41 -23.27 -4.22
CA ALA A 613 -18.50 -22.46 -4.75
C ALA A 613 -18.71 -21.15 -3.96
N GLY A 614 -18.64 -21.22 -2.62
CA GLY A 614 -18.72 -20.04 -1.76
C GLY A 614 -17.54 -19.09 -1.93
N HIS A 615 -16.33 -19.61 -2.08
CA HIS A 615 -15.13 -18.82 -2.36
C HIS A 615 -15.18 -18.21 -3.77
N SER A 616 -15.51 -18.99 -4.80
CA SER A 616 -15.60 -18.53 -6.20
C SER A 616 -16.66 -17.45 -6.37
N GLY A 617 -17.86 -17.64 -5.81
CA GLY A 617 -18.93 -16.65 -5.87
C GLY A 617 -18.63 -15.36 -5.10
N ARG A 618 -17.85 -15.43 -4.01
CA ARG A 618 -17.30 -14.24 -3.33
C ARG A 618 -16.24 -13.58 -4.20
N LEU A 619 -15.31 -14.35 -4.77
CA LEU A 619 -14.19 -13.84 -5.56
C LEU A 619 -14.65 -13.16 -6.85
N GLU A 620 -15.59 -13.71 -7.61
CA GLU A 620 -16.10 -13.07 -8.85
C GLU A 620 -16.73 -11.70 -8.58
N LYS A 621 -17.60 -11.60 -7.56
CA LYS A 621 -18.22 -10.31 -7.17
C LYS A 621 -17.19 -9.30 -6.64
N THR A 622 -16.14 -9.79 -6.00
CA THR A 622 -15.07 -8.95 -5.43
C THR A 622 -14.10 -8.54 -6.54
N GLU A 623 -13.79 -9.43 -7.49
CA GLU A 623 -12.85 -9.20 -8.58
C GLU A 623 -13.30 -8.05 -9.49
N ASP A 624 -14.59 -7.95 -9.84
CA ASP A 624 -15.12 -6.86 -10.66
C ASP A 624 -15.01 -5.49 -9.97
N LEU A 625 -15.33 -5.43 -8.67
CA LEU A 625 -15.21 -4.20 -7.87
C LEU A 625 -13.74 -3.78 -7.76
N TRP A 626 -12.85 -4.72 -7.47
CA TRP A 626 -11.42 -4.46 -7.36
C TRP A 626 -10.75 -4.23 -8.71
N LEU A 627 -11.30 -4.74 -9.81
CA LEU A 627 -10.89 -4.39 -11.17
C LEU A 627 -11.10 -2.90 -11.44
N LYS A 628 -12.27 -2.36 -11.07
CA LYS A 628 -12.56 -0.92 -11.17
C LYS A 628 -11.64 -0.10 -10.27
N VAL A 629 -11.45 -0.52 -9.02
CA VAL A 629 -10.51 0.14 -8.09
C VAL A 629 -9.09 0.18 -8.65
N ARG A 630 -8.58 -0.94 -9.16
CA ARG A 630 -7.23 -1.04 -9.75
C ARG A 630 -7.07 -0.25 -11.05
N LYS A 631 -8.09 -0.23 -11.91
CA LYS A 631 -8.01 0.40 -13.23
C LYS A 631 -8.33 1.90 -13.22
N ASP A 632 -9.22 2.33 -12.34
CA ASP A 632 -9.77 3.69 -12.40
C ASP A 632 -9.30 4.55 -11.21
N HIS A 633 -9.31 4.00 -9.99
CA HIS A 633 -9.01 4.79 -8.78
C HIS A 633 -7.52 4.86 -8.47
N ALA A 634 -6.80 3.73 -8.52
CA ALA A 634 -5.36 3.71 -8.21
C ALA A 634 -4.54 4.65 -9.12
N PRO A 635 -4.73 4.71 -10.46
CA PRO A 635 -3.95 5.60 -11.31
C PRO A 635 -4.28 7.08 -11.08
N ARG A 636 -5.56 7.42 -10.83
CA ARG A 636 -5.98 8.78 -10.47
C ARG A 636 -5.35 9.24 -9.15
N LEU A 637 -5.30 8.36 -8.15
CA LEU A 637 -4.67 8.68 -6.86
C LEU A 637 -3.14 8.77 -6.98
N ALA A 638 -2.51 7.93 -7.81
CA ALA A 638 -1.10 8.03 -8.14
C ALA A 638 -0.77 9.38 -8.78
N ARG A 639 -1.63 9.88 -9.67
CA ARG A 639 -1.51 11.23 -10.24
C ARG A 639 -1.55 12.31 -9.16
N LEU A 640 -2.53 12.28 -8.26
CA LEU A 640 -2.62 13.22 -7.14
C LEU A 640 -1.38 13.17 -6.24
N SER A 641 -0.87 11.96 -5.97
CA SER A 641 0.38 11.75 -5.22
C SER A 641 1.57 12.41 -5.94
N LEU A 642 1.77 12.13 -7.23
CA LEU A 642 2.82 12.76 -8.04
C LEU A 642 2.71 14.30 -8.05
N GLU A 643 1.51 14.85 -8.19
CA GLU A 643 1.27 16.31 -8.19
C GLU A 643 1.60 16.95 -6.85
N SER A 644 1.11 16.37 -5.74
CA SER A 644 1.43 16.83 -4.38
C SER A 644 2.92 16.72 -4.05
N ARG A 645 3.56 15.62 -4.46
CA ARG A 645 5.00 15.42 -4.23
C ARG A 645 5.85 16.36 -5.08
N SER A 646 5.49 16.55 -6.35
CA SER A 646 6.22 17.47 -7.23
C SER A 646 6.10 18.92 -6.78
N LEU A 647 4.97 19.30 -6.17
CA LEU A 647 4.80 20.59 -5.53
C LEU A 647 5.71 20.73 -4.30
N GLN A 648 5.76 19.72 -3.44
CA GLN A 648 6.67 19.68 -2.29
C GLN A 648 8.14 19.82 -2.72
N ASP A 649 8.57 19.03 -3.70
CA ASP A 649 9.94 19.00 -4.21
C ASP A 649 10.35 20.33 -4.86
N VAL A 650 9.49 20.96 -5.66
CA VAL A 650 9.79 22.27 -6.26
C VAL A 650 9.80 23.39 -5.22
N LEU A 651 8.99 23.29 -4.17
CA LEU A 651 9.01 24.24 -3.06
C LEU A 651 10.31 24.12 -2.27
N LEU A 652 10.80 22.91 -2.01
CA LEU A 652 12.04 22.68 -1.26
C LEU A 652 13.30 23.04 -2.06
N TYR A 653 13.39 22.56 -3.30
CA TYR A 653 14.66 22.54 -4.04
C TYR A 653 14.64 23.40 -5.31
N GLY A 654 13.49 23.98 -5.66
CA GLY A 654 13.30 24.71 -6.90
C GLY A 654 13.30 23.81 -8.14
N LYS A 655 13.15 24.41 -9.32
CA LYS A 655 13.21 23.67 -10.59
C LYS A 655 14.65 23.20 -10.88
N PRO A 656 14.85 21.94 -11.30
CA PRO A 656 16.17 21.47 -11.72
C PRO A 656 16.64 22.22 -12.97
N LYS A 657 17.95 22.46 -13.05
CA LYS A 657 18.57 23.04 -14.25
C LYS A 657 18.75 21.96 -15.31
N LEU A 658 18.20 22.18 -16.51
CA LEU A 658 18.46 21.33 -17.67
C LEU A 658 19.88 21.59 -18.20
N GLY A 659 20.69 20.54 -18.29
CA GLY A 659 21.97 20.54 -19.00
C GLY A 659 21.83 19.98 -20.42
N ARG A 660 22.94 19.45 -20.96
CA ARG A 660 22.97 18.81 -22.28
C ARG A 660 22.10 17.55 -22.32
N GLU A 661 21.54 17.24 -23.49
CA GLU A 661 20.85 15.97 -23.75
C GLU A 661 21.86 14.80 -23.61
N LEU A 662 21.52 13.82 -22.79
CA LEU A 662 22.25 12.56 -22.62
C LEU A 662 21.69 11.46 -23.53
N GLY A 663 20.39 11.49 -23.78
CA GLY A 663 19.73 10.57 -24.68
C GLY A 663 18.24 10.84 -24.83
N ARG A 664 17.65 10.28 -25.88
CA ARG A 664 16.22 10.38 -26.18
C ARG A 664 15.63 9.00 -26.38
N GLY A 665 14.58 8.70 -25.62
CA GLY A 665 13.83 7.46 -25.70
C GLY A 665 12.40 7.68 -26.19
N GLN A 666 11.64 6.60 -26.24
CA GLN A 666 10.21 6.64 -26.57
C GLN A 666 9.40 7.45 -25.55
N TYR A 667 9.81 7.44 -24.29
CA TYR A 667 9.06 8.03 -23.18
C TYR A 667 9.53 9.43 -22.79
N GLY A 668 10.52 10.00 -23.49
CA GLY A 668 11.02 11.33 -23.15
C GLY A 668 12.49 11.55 -23.46
N VAL A 669 13.01 12.66 -22.97
CA VAL A 669 14.39 13.10 -23.18
C VAL A 669 15.11 13.14 -21.83
N VAL A 670 16.31 12.57 -21.76
CA VAL A 670 17.15 12.57 -20.57
C VAL A 670 18.22 13.64 -20.73
N TYR A 671 18.35 14.52 -19.74
CA TYR A 671 19.32 15.59 -19.68
C TYR A 671 20.28 15.40 -18.52
N LEU A 672 21.49 15.95 -18.66
CA LEU A 672 22.42 16.11 -17.56
C LEU A 672 21.83 17.09 -16.54
N CYS A 673 21.92 16.75 -15.26
CA CYS A 673 21.59 17.67 -14.18
C CYS A 673 22.70 17.62 -13.13
N ASN A 674 23.53 18.67 -13.03
CA ASN A 674 24.72 18.60 -12.17
C ASN A 674 24.35 18.25 -10.72
N ALA A 675 23.57 19.11 -10.04
CA ALA A 675 23.11 18.85 -8.68
C ALA A 675 21.67 19.35 -8.49
N TRP A 676 20.89 18.65 -7.66
CA TRP A 676 19.55 19.06 -7.25
C TRP A 676 19.19 18.46 -5.89
N GLY A 677 18.66 19.27 -4.97
CA GLY A 677 18.24 18.81 -3.65
C GLY A 677 19.34 18.14 -2.80
N GLY A 678 20.60 18.57 -2.95
CA GLY A 678 21.74 17.94 -2.27
C GLY A 678 22.29 16.68 -2.96
N HIS A 679 21.63 16.20 -4.02
CA HIS A 679 22.10 15.07 -4.81
C HIS A 679 23.05 15.52 -5.92
N PHE A 680 24.12 14.75 -6.13
CA PHE A 680 25.10 14.90 -7.20
C PHE A 680 25.80 13.55 -7.44
N PRO A 681 26.06 13.13 -8.69
CA PRO A 681 25.56 13.69 -9.95
C PRO A 681 24.14 13.22 -10.28
N CYS A 682 23.34 14.05 -10.97
CA CYS A 682 21.95 13.72 -11.32
C CYS A 682 21.70 13.63 -12.84
N ALA A 683 20.68 12.86 -13.19
CA ALA A 683 20.07 12.82 -14.51
C ALA A 683 18.61 13.28 -14.41
N LEU A 684 18.13 13.96 -15.45
CA LEU A 684 16.79 14.51 -15.51
C LEU A 684 16.04 13.92 -16.70
N LYS A 685 15.07 13.03 -16.46
CA LYS A 685 14.17 12.50 -17.50
C LYS A 685 12.96 13.42 -17.61
N SER A 686 12.84 14.12 -18.74
CA SER A 686 11.68 14.94 -19.09
C SER A 686 10.69 14.11 -19.90
N VAL A 687 9.49 13.94 -19.36
CA VAL A 687 8.39 13.19 -19.98
C VAL A 687 7.25 14.16 -20.26
N VAL A 688 6.73 14.15 -21.48
CA VAL A 688 5.53 14.91 -21.86
C VAL A 688 4.42 13.90 -22.14
N PRO A 689 3.51 13.66 -21.18
CA PRO A 689 2.44 12.69 -21.40
C PRO A 689 1.44 13.23 -22.44
N PRO A 690 1.17 12.48 -23.53
CA PRO A 690 0.31 12.95 -24.61
C PRO A 690 -1.18 12.94 -24.28
N ASP A 691 -1.61 12.13 -23.31
CA ASP A 691 -2.99 12.01 -22.87
C ASP A 691 -3.08 11.64 -21.37
N GLU A 692 -4.31 11.57 -20.85
CA GLU A 692 -4.57 11.26 -19.44
C GLU A 692 -4.12 9.84 -19.03
N LYS A 693 -4.21 8.86 -19.95
CA LYS A 693 -3.79 7.49 -19.67
C LYS A 693 -2.28 7.43 -19.43
N HIS A 694 -1.49 8.02 -20.33
CA HIS A 694 -0.04 8.07 -20.18
C HIS A 694 0.39 8.89 -18.95
N TRP A 695 -0.38 9.92 -18.59
CA TRP A 695 -0.15 10.68 -17.36
C TRP A 695 -0.32 9.81 -16.11
N ASN A 696 -1.38 9.00 -16.09
CA ASN A 696 -1.67 8.08 -15.00
C ASN A 696 -0.65 6.92 -14.93
N ASP A 697 -0.23 6.38 -16.08
CA ASP A 697 0.80 5.33 -16.16
C ASP A 697 2.15 5.85 -15.62
N LEU A 698 2.55 7.07 -16.00
CA LEU A 698 3.75 7.72 -15.47
C LEU A 698 3.66 7.99 -13.97
N ALA A 699 2.48 8.35 -13.47
CA ALA A 699 2.29 8.57 -12.04
C ALA A 699 2.40 7.27 -11.22
N LEU A 700 1.94 6.14 -11.78
CA LEU A 700 2.18 4.82 -11.20
C LEU A 700 3.66 4.42 -11.25
N GLU A 701 4.35 4.65 -12.37
CA GLU A 701 5.81 4.46 -12.49
C GLU A 701 6.54 5.22 -11.36
N PHE A 702 6.22 6.50 -11.20
CA PHE A 702 6.77 7.33 -10.14
C PHE A 702 6.51 6.76 -8.75
N HIS A 703 5.28 6.32 -8.47
CA HIS A 703 4.94 5.74 -7.17
C HIS A 703 5.75 4.47 -6.88
N TYR A 704 5.83 3.52 -7.83
CA TYR A 704 6.58 2.29 -7.65
C TYR A 704 8.08 2.55 -7.48
N MET A 705 8.68 3.42 -8.31
CA MET A 705 10.10 3.77 -8.15
C MET A 705 10.41 4.34 -6.77
N ARG A 706 9.47 5.09 -6.21
CA ARG A 706 9.64 5.80 -4.94
C ARG A 706 9.35 4.93 -3.71
N SER A 707 8.44 3.97 -3.81
CA SER A 707 8.12 3.07 -2.71
C SER A 707 9.17 1.97 -2.53
N LEU A 708 9.99 1.69 -3.55
CA LEU A 708 11.06 0.72 -3.48
C LEU A 708 12.16 1.16 -2.49
N PRO A 709 12.61 0.26 -1.60
CA PRO A 709 13.84 0.48 -0.84
C PRO A 709 15.02 0.70 -1.79
N LYS A 710 15.96 1.56 -1.38
CA LYS A 710 17.20 1.76 -2.14
C LYS A 710 17.93 0.43 -2.30
N HIS A 711 18.40 0.17 -3.52
CA HIS A 711 19.06 -1.08 -3.87
C HIS A 711 20.24 -0.80 -4.81
N GLU A 712 21.36 -1.52 -4.63
CA GLU A 712 22.58 -1.27 -5.41
C GLU A 712 22.43 -1.53 -6.92
N ARG A 713 21.41 -2.30 -7.32
CA ARG A 713 21.16 -2.72 -8.71
C ARG A 713 19.94 -2.08 -9.35
N LEU A 714 19.35 -1.07 -8.72
CA LEU A 714 18.27 -0.25 -9.29
C LEU A 714 18.67 1.22 -9.31
N VAL A 715 18.24 1.95 -10.33
CA VAL A 715 18.45 3.39 -10.43
C VAL A 715 17.58 4.13 -9.41
N ASP A 716 18.22 4.90 -8.54
CA ASP A 716 17.56 5.71 -7.50
C ASP A 716 16.82 6.92 -8.10
N LEU A 717 15.59 7.14 -7.63
CA LEU A 717 14.78 8.31 -7.96
C LEU A 717 14.84 9.31 -6.80
N HIS A 718 15.46 10.46 -7.03
CA HIS A 718 15.64 11.50 -6.01
C HIS A 718 14.39 12.37 -5.83
N GLY A 719 13.63 12.63 -6.89
CA GLY A 719 12.41 13.44 -6.81
C GLY A 719 11.73 13.70 -8.14
N SER A 720 10.70 14.54 -8.11
CA SER A 720 9.96 14.94 -9.31
C SER A 720 9.60 16.42 -9.30
N VAL A 721 9.47 17.03 -10.48
CA VAL A 721 8.96 18.39 -10.65
C VAL A 721 8.05 18.42 -11.87
N ILE A 722 6.85 19.02 -11.74
CA ILE A 722 5.96 19.26 -12.89
C ILE A 722 6.23 20.66 -13.45
N ASP A 723 6.64 20.71 -14.71
CA ASP A 723 6.85 21.95 -15.45
C ASP A 723 5.66 22.29 -16.33
N TYR A 724 4.78 23.14 -15.78
CA TYR A 724 3.62 23.70 -16.49
C TYR A 724 3.98 24.78 -17.53
N SER A 725 5.24 25.21 -17.60
CA SER A 725 5.70 26.21 -18.57
C SER A 725 6.48 25.58 -19.73
N TYR A 726 6.50 24.24 -19.82
CA TYR A 726 7.24 23.53 -20.85
C TYR A 726 6.73 23.91 -22.26
N GLY A 727 7.66 24.02 -23.22
CA GLY A 727 7.31 24.47 -24.57
C GLY A 727 6.65 25.85 -24.64
N GLY A 728 6.96 26.75 -23.69
CA GLY A 728 6.32 28.07 -23.60
C GLY A 728 4.88 28.05 -23.04
N GLY A 729 4.50 26.98 -22.33
CA GLY A 729 3.15 26.77 -21.79
C GLY A 729 2.21 26.00 -22.72
N SER A 730 2.70 25.53 -23.86
CA SER A 730 1.94 24.69 -24.81
C SER A 730 1.81 23.23 -24.36
N SER A 731 2.64 22.78 -23.42
CA SER A 731 2.62 21.41 -22.91
C SER A 731 3.04 21.36 -21.44
N ILE A 732 2.65 20.31 -20.74
CA ILE A 732 3.07 20.04 -19.37
C ILE A 732 4.08 18.90 -19.41
N ALA A 733 5.25 19.11 -18.81
CA ALA A 733 6.25 18.06 -18.65
C ALA A 733 6.39 17.62 -17.20
N VAL A 734 6.54 16.32 -16.98
CA VAL A 734 6.99 15.77 -15.70
C VAL A 734 8.49 15.55 -15.79
N LEU A 735 9.22 16.12 -14.85
CA LEU A 735 10.67 16.01 -14.75
C LEU A 735 10.99 15.05 -13.61
N LEU A 736 11.61 13.91 -13.92
CA LEU A 736 12.07 12.92 -12.94
C LEU A 736 13.56 13.10 -12.70
N ILE A 737 13.94 13.35 -11.45
CA ILE A 737 15.33 13.55 -11.04
C ILE A 737 15.84 12.22 -10.51
N MET A 738 16.86 11.66 -11.15
CA MET A 738 17.42 10.33 -10.84
C MET A 738 18.93 10.44 -10.66
N GLU A 739 19.55 9.39 -10.12
CA GLU A 739 21.00 9.28 -10.13
C GLU A 739 21.55 9.21 -11.57
N GLN A 740 22.72 9.81 -11.80
CA GLN A 740 23.39 9.73 -13.11
C GLN A 740 24.35 8.54 -13.17
N LEU A 741 24.17 7.70 -14.19
CA LEU A 741 25.09 6.60 -14.53
C LEU A 741 25.94 6.98 -15.76
N HIS A 742 27.05 6.27 -15.96
CA HIS A 742 28.05 6.62 -16.97
C HIS A 742 27.56 6.37 -18.41
N ARG A 743 26.92 5.22 -18.67
CA ARG A 743 26.40 4.82 -19.99
C ARG A 743 25.37 3.69 -19.88
N ASP A 744 24.63 3.40 -20.95
CA ASP A 744 23.84 2.16 -21.04
C ASP A 744 24.70 0.95 -21.45
N LEU A 745 24.19 -0.27 -21.21
CA LEU A 745 24.87 -1.51 -21.55
C LEU A 745 25.03 -1.67 -23.07
N TYR A 746 24.10 -1.16 -23.87
CA TYR A 746 24.24 -1.13 -25.33
C TYR A 746 25.53 -0.43 -25.77
N THR A 747 25.79 0.76 -25.22
CA THR A 747 27.00 1.54 -25.46
C THR A 747 28.23 0.87 -24.85
N GLY A 748 28.09 0.28 -23.67
CA GLY A 748 29.13 -0.53 -23.03
C GLY A 748 29.63 -1.66 -23.92
N LEU A 749 28.73 -2.50 -24.45
CA LEU A 749 29.10 -3.60 -25.34
C LEU A 749 29.79 -3.09 -26.62
N LYS A 750 29.29 -2.00 -27.23
CA LYS A 750 29.98 -1.38 -28.38
C LYS A 750 31.39 -0.90 -28.07
N ALA A 751 31.65 -0.49 -26.83
CA ALA A 751 32.96 -0.05 -26.37
C ALA A 751 33.93 -1.20 -26.04
N GLY A 752 33.49 -2.47 -26.16
CA GLY A 752 34.35 -3.64 -25.98
C GLY A 752 34.58 -4.03 -24.52
N LEU A 753 33.51 -4.29 -23.76
CA LEU A 753 33.62 -4.81 -22.39
C LEU A 753 34.25 -6.22 -22.38
N THR A 754 35.15 -6.47 -21.42
CA THR A 754 35.77 -7.79 -21.22
C THR A 754 34.72 -8.83 -20.83
N LEU A 755 35.02 -10.11 -21.03
CA LEU A 755 34.09 -11.20 -20.67
C LEU A 755 33.76 -11.19 -19.18
N GLU A 756 34.76 -11.00 -18.31
CA GLU A 756 34.59 -10.91 -16.86
C GLU A 756 33.60 -9.79 -16.49
N THR A 757 33.81 -8.58 -17.00
CA THR A 757 32.90 -7.46 -16.72
C THR A 757 31.49 -7.73 -17.27
N ARG A 758 31.36 -8.38 -18.42
CA ARG A 758 30.08 -8.76 -19.01
C ARG A 758 29.33 -9.77 -18.11
N LEU A 759 30.02 -10.78 -17.58
CA LEU A 759 29.42 -11.74 -16.64
C LEU A 759 29.06 -11.10 -15.31
N GLN A 760 29.88 -10.18 -14.79
CA GLN A 760 29.55 -9.40 -13.59
C GLN A 760 28.28 -8.55 -13.81
N ILE A 761 28.13 -7.92 -14.97
CA ILE A 761 26.91 -7.18 -15.33
C ILE A 761 25.68 -8.11 -15.36
N ALA A 762 25.82 -9.34 -15.86
CA ALA A 762 24.72 -10.30 -15.85
C ALA A 762 24.30 -10.67 -14.40
N LEU A 763 25.27 -10.85 -13.49
CA LEU A 763 24.99 -11.08 -12.07
C LEU A 763 24.25 -9.89 -11.42
N ASP A 764 24.73 -8.67 -11.69
CA ASP A 764 24.13 -7.43 -11.21
C ASP A 764 22.67 -7.28 -11.68
N VAL A 765 22.39 -7.65 -12.94
CA VAL A 765 21.02 -7.65 -13.49
C VAL A 765 20.15 -8.70 -12.80
N VAL A 766 20.64 -9.93 -12.62
CA VAL A 766 19.89 -10.99 -11.92
C VAL A 766 19.54 -10.55 -10.50
N GLU A 767 20.50 -9.96 -9.78
CA GLU A 767 20.30 -9.42 -8.44
C GLU A 767 19.22 -8.32 -8.42
N GLY A 768 19.26 -7.39 -9.39
CA GLY A 768 18.24 -6.35 -9.52
C GLY A 768 16.83 -6.88 -9.81
N ILE A 769 16.70 -7.86 -10.71
CA ILE A 769 15.39 -8.48 -11.02
C ILE A 769 14.87 -9.24 -9.81
N ARG A 770 15.72 -10.00 -9.11
CA ARG A 770 15.34 -10.71 -7.86
C ARG A 770 14.79 -9.77 -6.81
N PHE A 771 15.45 -8.62 -6.64
CA PHE A 771 14.98 -7.62 -5.70
C PHE A 771 13.58 -7.10 -6.11
N LEU A 772 13.36 -6.72 -7.37
CA LEU A 772 12.04 -6.29 -7.84
C LEU A 772 10.95 -7.37 -7.60
N HIS A 773 11.25 -8.63 -7.92
CA HIS A 773 10.32 -9.75 -7.71
C HIS A 773 10.00 -9.97 -6.22
N SER A 774 10.97 -9.77 -5.33
CA SER A 774 10.76 -9.83 -3.87
C SER A 774 9.83 -8.73 -3.35
N GLN A 775 9.76 -7.60 -4.05
CA GLN A 775 8.82 -6.50 -3.78
C GLN A 775 7.47 -6.69 -4.53
N GLY A 776 7.26 -7.84 -5.18
CA GLY A 776 6.04 -8.15 -5.92
C GLY A 776 5.89 -7.44 -7.27
N LEU A 777 6.95 -6.80 -7.77
CA LEU A 777 6.96 -6.07 -9.03
C LEU A 777 7.63 -6.88 -10.15
N VAL A 778 7.05 -6.84 -11.35
CA VAL A 778 7.62 -7.43 -12.57
C VAL A 778 8.00 -6.30 -13.53
N HIS A 779 9.21 -6.33 -14.10
CA HIS A 779 9.74 -5.24 -14.91
C HIS A 779 9.16 -5.18 -16.32
N ARG A 780 9.07 -6.33 -17.01
CA ARG A 780 8.48 -6.52 -18.35
C ARG A 780 9.20 -5.83 -19.52
N ASP A 781 10.35 -5.22 -19.31
CA ASP A 781 11.14 -4.59 -20.40
C ASP A 781 12.65 -4.58 -20.11
N ILE A 782 13.14 -5.70 -19.57
CA ILE A 782 14.58 -5.96 -19.38
C ILE A 782 15.24 -6.03 -20.77
N LYS A 783 16.20 -5.14 -21.02
CA LYS A 783 16.95 -5.02 -22.28
C LYS A 783 18.23 -4.19 -22.12
N LEU A 784 19.10 -4.24 -23.12
CA LEU A 784 20.39 -3.52 -23.13
C LEU A 784 20.29 -2.01 -22.82
N LYS A 785 19.22 -1.33 -23.26
CA LYS A 785 19.05 0.12 -23.03
C LYS A 785 18.52 0.48 -21.65
N ASN A 786 17.93 -0.49 -20.93
CA ASN A 786 17.37 -0.31 -19.59
C ASN A 786 18.30 -0.86 -18.50
N VAL A 787 19.53 -1.21 -18.87
CA VAL A 787 20.63 -1.53 -17.95
C VAL A 787 21.66 -0.43 -18.08
N LEU A 788 21.82 0.37 -17.03
CA LEU A 788 22.81 1.44 -16.95
C LEU A 788 24.05 0.97 -16.20
N LEU A 789 25.20 1.49 -16.57
CA LEU A 789 26.51 1.15 -16.03
C LEU A 789 27.10 2.36 -15.31
N ASP A 790 27.63 2.14 -14.11
CA ASP A 790 28.40 3.16 -13.40
C ASP A 790 29.83 3.28 -13.96
N LYS A 791 30.64 4.14 -13.34
CA LYS A 791 32.05 4.35 -13.75
C LYS A 791 32.92 3.10 -13.60
N ASN A 792 32.50 2.13 -12.79
CA ASN A 792 33.18 0.86 -12.54
C ASN A 792 32.57 -0.29 -13.34
N ASN A 793 31.66 0.00 -14.29
CA ASN A 793 30.89 -0.98 -15.05
C ASN A 793 30.01 -1.91 -14.20
N ARG A 794 29.57 -1.47 -13.02
CA ARG A 794 28.51 -2.15 -12.27
C ARG A 794 27.15 -1.75 -12.80
N ALA A 795 26.24 -2.72 -12.86
CA ALA A 795 24.96 -2.55 -13.55
C ALA A 795 23.85 -2.16 -12.58
N LYS A 796 22.98 -1.25 -13.06
CA LYS A 796 21.72 -0.87 -12.43
C LYS A 796 20.59 -0.92 -13.45
N ILE A 797 19.45 -1.46 -13.05
CA ILE A 797 18.24 -1.49 -13.87
C ILE A 797 17.51 -0.15 -13.74
N THR A 798 16.97 0.34 -14.86
CA THR A 798 16.21 1.60 -14.95
C THR A 798 14.93 1.42 -15.75
N ASP A 799 14.13 2.49 -15.88
CA ASP A 799 12.91 2.56 -16.68
C ASP A 799 11.83 1.57 -16.22
N LEU A 800 11.33 1.80 -15.00
CA LEU A 800 10.23 1.04 -14.41
C LEU A 800 8.86 1.45 -14.98
N GLY A 801 8.79 2.14 -16.13
CA GLY A 801 7.55 2.57 -16.78
C GLY A 801 6.65 1.42 -17.20
N PHE A 802 7.21 0.22 -17.33
CA PHE A 802 6.45 -1.01 -17.50
C PHE A 802 6.37 -1.87 -16.24
N CYS A 803 6.93 -1.45 -15.11
CA CYS A 803 6.78 -2.19 -13.88
C CYS A 803 5.32 -2.27 -13.46
N LYS A 804 4.93 -3.44 -12.97
CA LYS A 804 3.61 -3.62 -12.41
C LYS A 804 3.63 -4.69 -11.32
N PRO A 805 2.90 -4.48 -10.22
CA PRO A 805 2.50 -5.54 -9.32
C PRO A 805 1.99 -6.75 -10.09
N GLU A 806 2.51 -7.94 -9.79
CA GLU A 806 2.02 -9.18 -10.42
C GLU A 806 0.50 -9.31 -10.27
N ALA A 807 -0.02 -8.90 -9.12
CA ALA A 807 -1.45 -8.84 -8.82
C ALA A 807 -2.27 -7.87 -9.67
N MET A 808 -1.64 -6.95 -10.37
CA MET A 808 -2.30 -6.00 -11.27
C MET A 808 -2.03 -6.32 -12.74
N MET A 809 -1.27 -7.39 -13.05
CA MET A 809 -0.97 -7.82 -14.42
C MET A 809 -2.16 -8.60 -15.01
N SER A 810 -2.91 -7.97 -15.90
CA SER A 810 -3.92 -8.66 -16.71
C SER A 810 -4.12 -7.91 -18.03
N GLY A 811 -4.04 -8.64 -19.15
CA GLY A 811 -4.41 -8.19 -20.48
C GLY A 811 -3.51 -7.13 -21.15
N SER A 812 -2.43 -6.65 -20.51
CA SER A 812 -1.51 -5.68 -21.11
C SER A 812 -0.32 -6.36 -21.79
N ILE A 813 -0.13 -6.08 -23.08
CA ILE A 813 1.02 -6.52 -23.87
C ILE A 813 1.98 -5.34 -24.02
N VAL A 814 3.10 -5.37 -23.31
CA VAL A 814 4.09 -4.28 -23.25
C VAL A 814 5.52 -4.82 -23.27
N GLY A 815 6.47 -3.97 -23.63
CA GLY A 815 7.90 -4.31 -23.71
C GLY A 815 8.45 -4.32 -25.13
N THR A 816 9.74 -4.61 -25.24
CA THR A 816 10.46 -4.63 -26.51
C THR A 816 10.30 -5.99 -27.19
N PRO A 817 9.74 -6.09 -28.41
CA PRO A 817 9.26 -7.34 -29.02
C PRO A 817 10.20 -8.55 -28.93
N ILE A 818 11.50 -8.37 -29.15
CA ILE A 818 12.50 -9.43 -29.12
C ILE A 818 12.76 -10.01 -27.71
N HIS A 819 12.49 -9.25 -26.66
CA HIS A 819 12.65 -9.67 -25.25
C HIS A 819 11.33 -10.16 -24.65
N MET A 820 10.20 -10.09 -25.38
CA MET A 820 8.88 -10.46 -24.85
C MET A 820 8.68 -11.98 -24.87
N ALA A 821 8.29 -12.54 -23.73
CA ALA A 821 7.97 -13.95 -23.60
C ALA A 821 6.68 -14.33 -24.39
N PRO A 822 6.58 -15.55 -24.92
CA PRO A 822 5.44 -15.97 -25.77
C PRO A 822 4.09 -15.99 -25.05
N GLU A 823 4.05 -16.25 -23.75
CA GLU A 823 2.83 -16.28 -22.94
C GLU A 823 2.24 -14.88 -22.69
N LEU A 824 3.03 -13.82 -22.84
CA LEU A 824 2.60 -12.44 -22.62
C LEU A 824 1.44 -12.06 -23.58
N PHE A 825 1.36 -12.68 -24.77
CA PHE A 825 0.26 -12.52 -25.73
C PHE A 825 -1.06 -13.18 -25.31
N THR A 826 -1.02 -14.12 -24.35
CA THR A 826 -2.24 -14.73 -23.81
C THR A 826 -2.95 -13.79 -22.84
N GLY A 827 -2.28 -12.72 -22.41
CA GLY A 827 -2.75 -11.81 -21.36
C GLY A 827 -2.65 -12.40 -19.94
N LYS A 828 -2.20 -13.66 -19.81
CA LYS A 828 -1.99 -14.38 -18.55
C LYS A 828 -0.50 -14.73 -18.42
N TYR A 829 0.19 -14.06 -17.52
CA TYR A 829 1.63 -14.25 -17.29
C TYR A 829 1.99 -13.80 -15.87
N ASP A 830 3.16 -14.25 -15.41
CA ASP A 830 3.71 -13.98 -14.08
C ASP A 830 5.12 -13.36 -14.19
N ASN A 831 5.87 -13.37 -13.10
CA ASN A 831 7.24 -12.83 -13.04
C ASN A 831 8.26 -13.58 -13.93
N SER A 832 7.94 -14.77 -14.45
CA SER A 832 8.83 -15.57 -15.32
C SER A 832 9.12 -14.91 -16.68
N VAL A 833 8.34 -13.89 -17.06
CA VAL A 833 8.59 -13.09 -18.27
C VAL A 833 9.90 -12.32 -18.19
N ASP A 834 10.31 -11.90 -16.99
CA ASP A 834 11.61 -11.23 -16.79
C ASP A 834 12.77 -12.22 -16.89
N VAL A 835 12.55 -13.50 -16.52
CA VAL A 835 13.54 -14.58 -16.69
C VAL A 835 13.79 -14.85 -18.17
N TYR A 836 12.72 -14.87 -18.97
CA TYR A 836 12.83 -14.97 -20.43
C TYR A 836 13.60 -13.78 -21.02
N ALA A 837 13.23 -12.57 -20.63
CA ALA A 837 13.90 -11.35 -21.08
C ALA A 837 15.38 -11.33 -20.68
N PHE A 838 15.72 -11.83 -19.48
CA PHE A 838 17.09 -12.05 -19.05
C PHE A 838 17.83 -13.05 -19.93
N GLY A 839 17.22 -14.18 -20.33
CA GLY A 839 17.83 -15.15 -21.24
C GLY A 839 18.24 -14.52 -22.59
N ILE A 840 17.36 -13.68 -23.14
CA ILE A 840 17.64 -12.90 -24.37
C ILE A 840 18.74 -11.85 -24.13
N LEU A 841 18.69 -11.13 -22.99
CA LEU A 841 19.73 -10.17 -22.62
C LEU A 841 21.11 -10.86 -22.45
N PHE A 842 21.13 -12.03 -21.82
CA PHE A 842 22.34 -12.78 -21.54
C PHE A 842 23.02 -13.26 -22.82
N TRP A 843 22.24 -13.57 -23.87
CA TRP A 843 22.78 -13.82 -25.21
C TRP A 843 23.62 -12.64 -25.74
N TYR A 844 23.13 -11.40 -25.61
CA TYR A 844 23.89 -10.20 -26.00
C TYR A 844 25.13 -9.99 -25.12
N ILE A 845 25.00 -10.25 -23.83
CA ILE A 845 26.11 -10.16 -22.88
C ILE A 845 27.22 -11.14 -23.28
N CYS A 846 26.90 -12.40 -23.59
CA CYS A 846 27.89 -13.39 -24.01
C CYS A 846 28.45 -13.12 -25.41
N SER A 847 27.64 -12.63 -26.36
CA SER A 847 28.12 -12.31 -27.72
C SER A 847 29.08 -11.12 -27.74
N GLY A 848 28.91 -10.19 -26.79
CA GLY A 848 29.79 -9.03 -26.64
C GLY A 848 29.53 -7.94 -27.67
N HIS A 849 28.46 -8.08 -28.46
CA HIS A 849 28.08 -7.10 -29.48
C HIS A 849 26.57 -6.92 -29.51
N VAL A 850 26.15 -5.84 -30.17
CA VAL A 850 24.72 -5.43 -30.22
C VAL A 850 24.02 -5.78 -31.54
N LYS A 851 24.63 -6.64 -32.37
CA LYS A 851 24.00 -7.14 -33.59
C LYS A 851 22.79 -8.00 -33.24
N LEU A 852 21.72 -7.84 -34.02
CA LEU A 852 20.50 -8.62 -33.84
C LEU A 852 20.79 -10.09 -34.18
N PRO A 853 20.19 -11.07 -33.47
CA PRO A 853 20.28 -12.48 -33.86
C PRO A 853 19.80 -12.71 -35.29
N GLU A 854 20.51 -13.52 -36.07
CA GLU A 854 20.17 -13.85 -37.47
C GLU A 854 18.75 -14.42 -37.59
N ALA A 855 18.34 -15.20 -36.58
CA ALA A 855 16.98 -15.76 -36.47
C ALA A 855 15.88 -14.68 -36.51
N PHE A 856 16.21 -13.44 -36.13
CA PHE A 856 15.28 -12.32 -36.04
C PHE A 856 15.53 -11.22 -37.06
N GLU A 857 16.70 -11.17 -37.70
CA GLU A 857 17.02 -10.17 -38.74
C GLU A 857 16.08 -10.24 -39.95
N ARG A 858 15.58 -11.43 -40.26
CA ARG A 858 14.67 -11.68 -41.39
C ARG A 858 13.21 -11.33 -41.09
N CYS A 859 12.90 -10.91 -39.86
CA CYS A 859 11.54 -10.55 -39.47
C CYS A 859 11.16 -9.16 -40.01
N ALA A 860 10.33 -9.13 -41.06
CA ALA A 860 9.88 -7.89 -41.71
C ALA A 860 9.14 -6.91 -40.78
N ASN A 861 8.44 -7.39 -39.75
CA ASN A 861 7.72 -6.57 -38.78
C ASN A 861 7.60 -7.30 -37.44
N LYS A 862 6.99 -6.62 -36.46
CA LYS A 862 6.81 -7.18 -35.12
C LYS A 862 5.92 -8.42 -35.11
N ASP A 863 4.85 -8.47 -35.91
CA ASP A 863 3.96 -9.64 -36.02
C ASP A 863 4.67 -10.89 -36.50
N HIS A 864 5.55 -10.74 -37.49
CA HIS A 864 6.37 -11.84 -37.97
C HIS A 864 7.34 -12.32 -36.89
N LEU A 865 8.00 -11.40 -36.17
CA LEU A 865 8.85 -11.75 -35.03
C LEU A 865 8.07 -12.54 -33.96
N TRP A 866 6.87 -12.08 -33.61
CA TRP A 866 6.03 -12.74 -32.59
C TRP A 866 5.58 -14.13 -33.01
N ASN A 867 5.16 -14.31 -34.27
CA ASN A 867 4.79 -15.62 -34.79
C ASN A 867 5.98 -16.58 -34.76
N ASN A 868 7.19 -16.11 -35.04
CA ASN A 868 8.41 -16.92 -34.94
C ASN A 868 8.71 -17.29 -33.48
N VAL A 869 8.65 -16.34 -32.55
CA VAL A 869 8.85 -16.61 -31.11
C VAL A 869 7.82 -17.63 -30.57
N ARG A 870 6.54 -17.50 -30.96
CA ARG A 870 5.47 -18.45 -30.63
C ARG A 870 5.71 -19.85 -31.18
N ARG A 871 6.33 -19.96 -32.35
CA ARG A 871 6.74 -21.24 -32.96
C ARG A 871 8.01 -21.83 -32.35
N GLY A 872 8.57 -21.20 -31.31
CA GLY A 872 9.77 -21.66 -30.64
C GLY A 872 11.08 -21.16 -31.25
N VAL A 873 11.05 -20.22 -32.21
CA VAL A 873 12.28 -19.62 -32.74
C VAL A 873 12.97 -18.82 -31.63
N ARG A 874 14.28 -19.03 -31.49
CA ARG A 874 15.17 -18.39 -30.51
C ARG A 874 16.47 -17.94 -31.22
N PRO A 875 17.26 -17.05 -30.60
CA PRO A 875 18.60 -16.71 -31.11
C PRO A 875 19.46 -17.94 -31.33
N GLU A 876 20.33 -17.88 -32.33
CA GLU A 876 21.29 -18.92 -32.67
C GLU A 876 22.41 -19.06 -31.62
N ARG A 877 23.03 -20.25 -31.55
CA ARG A 877 24.24 -20.46 -30.74
C ARG A 877 25.45 -19.94 -31.51
N LEU A 878 26.16 -18.97 -30.94
CA LEU A 878 27.41 -18.48 -31.52
C LEU A 878 28.61 -19.34 -31.07
N PRO A 879 29.68 -19.47 -31.90
CA PRO A 879 30.87 -20.25 -31.56
C PRO A 879 31.60 -19.78 -30.30
N ILE A 880 31.48 -18.50 -29.95
CA ILE A 880 32.10 -17.90 -28.76
C ILE A 880 31.40 -18.32 -27.45
N PHE A 881 30.24 -18.96 -27.52
CA PHE A 881 29.47 -19.31 -26.33
C PHE A 881 30.02 -20.57 -25.65
N ASP A 882 30.42 -20.39 -24.39
CA ASP A 882 30.64 -21.48 -23.46
C ASP A 882 29.36 -22.35 -23.33
N ALA A 883 29.56 -23.65 -23.11
CA ALA A 883 28.48 -24.63 -23.06
C ALA A 883 27.50 -24.38 -21.92
N GLU A 884 27.99 -24.02 -20.72
CA GLU A 884 27.15 -23.75 -19.56
C GLU A 884 26.42 -22.40 -19.71
N CYS A 885 27.08 -21.39 -20.30
CA CYS A 885 26.41 -20.14 -20.69
C CYS A 885 25.21 -20.42 -21.60
N TRP A 886 25.41 -21.23 -22.65
CA TRP A 886 24.36 -21.58 -23.59
C TRP A 886 23.22 -22.37 -22.94
N GLN A 887 23.54 -23.35 -22.10
CA GLN A 887 22.53 -24.11 -21.34
C GLN A 887 21.70 -23.20 -20.43
N LEU A 888 22.34 -22.25 -19.74
CA LEU A 888 21.63 -21.28 -18.89
C LEU A 888 20.70 -20.38 -19.71
N MET A 889 21.14 -19.87 -20.87
CA MET A 889 20.27 -19.13 -21.80
C MET A 889 19.06 -19.96 -22.20
N GLN A 890 19.28 -21.23 -22.56
CA GLN A 890 18.22 -22.15 -22.97
C GLN A 890 17.18 -22.38 -21.88
N ALA A 891 17.63 -22.58 -20.64
CA ALA A 891 16.74 -22.72 -19.50
C ALA A 891 15.94 -21.43 -19.25
N CYS A 892 16.57 -20.25 -19.35
CA CYS A 892 15.91 -18.97 -19.09
C CYS A 892 14.82 -18.62 -20.13
N TRP A 893 15.00 -18.93 -21.41
CA TRP A 893 14.05 -18.57 -22.47
C TRP A 893 13.14 -19.73 -22.94
N ASP A 894 12.93 -20.73 -22.08
CA ASP A 894 12.08 -21.88 -22.36
C ASP A 894 10.67 -21.44 -22.80
N GLY A 895 10.08 -22.21 -23.73
CA GLY A 895 8.75 -21.95 -24.26
C GLY A 895 7.66 -22.11 -23.20
N ASP A 896 7.85 -23.03 -22.26
CA ASP A 896 7.00 -23.20 -21.09
C ASP A 896 7.53 -22.36 -19.93
N SER A 897 6.74 -21.37 -19.49
CA SER A 897 7.12 -20.48 -18.39
C SER A 897 7.38 -21.22 -17.08
N SER A 898 6.73 -22.35 -16.86
CA SER A 898 6.88 -23.15 -15.63
C SER A 898 8.20 -23.92 -15.56
N GLN A 899 8.86 -24.14 -16.69
CA GLN A 899 10.16 -24.81 -16.77
C GLN A 899 11.35 -23.87 -16.58
N ARG A 900 11.10 -22.55 -16.62
CA ARG A 900 12.16 -21.56 -16.46
C ARG A 900 12.70 -21.58 -15.03
N PRO A 901 14.03 -21.51 -14.84
CA PRO A 901 14.61 -21.51 -13.51
C PRO A 901 14.24 -20.23 -12.76
N LEU A 902 13.99 -20.37 -11.46
CA LEU A 902 13.90 -19.20 -10.58
C LEU A 902 15.23 -18.45 -10.58
N LEU A 903 15.19 -17.12 -10.52
CA LEU A 903 16.42 -16.31 -10.48
C LEU A 903 17.32 -16.64 -9.28
N GLY A 904 16.72 -17.19 -8.21
CA GLY A 904 17.43 -17.78 -7.07
C GLY A 904 18.39 -18.90 -7.43
N ILE A 905 18.12 -19.63 -8.51
CA ILE A 905 18.94 -20.71 -9.06
C ILE A 905 19.86 -20.17 -10.17
N VAL A 906 19.38 -19.22 -10.99
CA VAL A 906 20.17 -18.59 -12.06
C VAL A 906 21.42 -17.91 -11.51
N GLN A 907 21.31 -17.17 -10.40
CA GLN A 907 22.44 -16.44 -9.81
C GLN A 907 23.63 -17.34 -9.42
N PRO A 908 23.47 -18.40 -8.60
CA PRO A 908 24.59 -19.28 -8.26
C PRO A 908 25.15 -20.05 -9.46
N MET A 909 24.31 -20.44 -10.43
CA MET A 909 24.80 -21.05 -11.69
C MET A 909 25.70 -20.08 -12.46
N LEU A 910 25.25 -18.84 -12.64
CA LEU A 910 26.00 -17.80 -13.33
C LEU A 910 27.30 -17.44 -12.61
N GLN A 911 27.29 -17.42 -11.27
CA GLN A 911 28.50 -17.22 -10.47
C GLN A 911 29.51 -18.35 -10.71
N GLY A 912 29.07 -19.61 -10.69
CA GLY A 912 29.94 -20.75 -10.98
C GLY A 912 30.55 -20.72 -12.38
N ILE A 913 29.76 -20.30 -13.39
CA ILE A 913 30.23 -20.08 -14.75
C ILE A 913 31.31 -19.00 -14.79
N MET A 914 31.07 -17.86 -14.13
CA MET A 914 32.03 -16.75 -14.08
C MET A 914 33.33 -17.18 -13.40
N ASP A 915 33.26 -17.83 -12.24
CA ASP A 915 34.44 -18.29 -11.51
C ASP A 915 35.28 -19.26 -12.36
N ARG A 916 34.63 -20.17 -13.09
CA ARG A 916 35.31 -21.12 -13.99
C ARG A 916 35.98 -20.39 -15.16
N LEU A 917 35.26 -19.52 -15.86
CA LEU A 917 35.77 -18.83 -17.05
C LEU A 917 36.87 -17.83 -16.72
N CYS A 918 36.77 -17.11 -15.60
CA CYS A 918 37.80 -16.17 -15.17
C CYS A 918 39.08 -16.87 -14.68
N LYS A 919 38.96 -18.03 -14.01
CA LYS A 919 40.13 -18.86 -13.65
C LYS A 919 40.87 -19.37 -14.89
N LEU A 920 40.15 -19.92 -15.87
CA LEU A 920 40.75 -20.40 -17.13
C LEU A 920 41.50 -19.29 -17.87
N TYR A 921 40.93 -18.08 -17.91
CA TYR A 921 41.58 -16.93 -18.54
C TYR A 921 42.88 -16.52 -17.81
N SER A 922 42.87 -16.56 -16.47
CA SER A 922 44.05 -16.26 -15.65
C SER A 922 45.16 -17.31 -15.82
N GLU A 923 44.80 -18.59 -15.90
CA GLU A 923 45.74 -19.69 -16.15
C GLU A 923 46.36 -19.65 -17.57
N GLN A 924 45.59 -19.22 -18.57
CA GLN A 924 46.09 -19.01 -19.94
C GLN A 924 47.04 -17.83 -20.05
N LEU A 925 46.79 -16.72 -19.34
CA LEU A 925 47.72 -15.59 -19.28
C LEU A 925 49.05 -15.96 -18.62
N ASN A 926 49.00 -16.74 -17.54
CA ASN A 926 50.21 -17.18 -16.84
C ASN A 926 51.07 -18.12 -17.69
N LYS A 927 50.45 -19.02 -18.48
CA LYS A 927 51.19 -19.87 -19.44
C LYS A 927 51.82 -19.09 -20.59
N GLY A 928 51.20 -18.00 -21.03
CA GLY A 928 51.75 -17.14 -22.08
C GLY A 928 52.95 -16.28 -21.64
N LEU A 929 53.12 -16.05 -20.33
CA LEU A 929 54.26 -15.34 -19.77
C LEU A 929 55.49 -16.25 -19.58
N ASP A 930 55.28 -17.52 -19.20
CA ASP A 930 56.36 -18.51 -19.06
C ASP A 930 57.02 -18.92 -20.40
N ASP A 931 56.31 -18.80 -21.53
CA ASP A 931 56.86 -19.06 -22.88
C ASP A 931 57.61 -17.85 -23.48
N SER A 932 57.79 -16.76 -22.73
CA SER A 932 58.47 -15.52 -23.18
C SER A 932 59.68 -15.11 -22.34
N THR A 933 60.16 -15.99 -21.46
CA THR A 933 61.49 -15.98 -20.81
C THR A 933 62.30 -17.18 -21.27
#